data_AF-A0A951H6R4-F1
#
_entry.id   AF-A0A951H6R4-F1
#
_cell.length_a   1.000
_cell.length_b   1.000
_cell.length_c   1.000
_cell.angle_alpha   90.00
_cell.angle_beta   90.00
_cell.angle_gamma   90.00
#
_symmetry.space_group_name_H-M   'P 1'
#
loop_
_entity.id
_entity.type
_entity.pdbx_description
1 polymer ?
#
loop_
_entity_poly.entity_id
_entity_poly.type
_entity_poly.pdbx_seq_one_letter_code
_entity_poly.pdbx_strand_id
1 'polypeptide(L)'
;MRATLAEAGAVLRGRVGPTPFVLADHLATRLIVFWAQIFRELSIVPRLLFCLHDPGEVAGWLQQHEGLDRDSGEFRWFNYSIEPFLWFRMDEIDVIDQQDWRDDPATNIRKLARAVGADQERARAATEATISELAATWLRGPPTPRSEVRQPLIRSFYRAVRDLGSDATAVAAVARISEEFLVHQQLSRQIERDFERLADADAGCDALRAELDDTKVELAAERRALARQSEKHARAVRRMRKKLARRGAALAKAERAASQQRASAERPHRAAARASPAPAERARSSTDFGDPPEEGIPIDELERELIAARTELTERDRTLARAFRQLDDEVGTAERLRDELVVRDNEAAEASRELDQREALIEHLRGELAGRDSEIDEARRAAAAHRAETERLRAEHGEAVERLRDELSDREAALVAARSEASEQRSEAGRQLEQREAAIEHLRGELADRDSEIDEARRAAAGHRAETERLRAAHGQAVERLREQLSDREAVLVAARLDAFEQRSEAGRQLEQRAEAVEHLRGELAERDAEIEEVRRAAAAHRAETERLRAEHEEAVERLRDELSDREAALVAARSEASEQRSEAGRQLEQRAEVIEHLRGELADRDSEIDEARRAAAAHRAETERLRAEHEEAVERLRDELSDREAALVAARSEASEQRSDALAARQAAGETRAELLKVSDELSAARSVNVSLIASLAWEAAALGRSDGLARRERSRWSFIWRWLRRS
;
A
#
# COMPACT_ATOMS: atom_id res chain seq x y z
N MET A 1 6.40 21.11 61.19
CA MET A 1 6.46 21.98 59.99
C MET A 1 7.37 23.19 60.17
N ARG A 2 7.03 24.25 60.93
CA ARG A 2 7.93 25.42 61.06
C ARG A 2 9.35 25.09 61.59
N ALA A 3 9.47 24.25 62.63
CA ALA A 3 10.77 23.79 63.11
C ALA A 3 11.55 23.02 62.03
N THR A 4 10.90 22.07 61.35
CA THR A 4 11.50 21.27 60.26
C THR A 4 11.93 22.11 59.04
N LEU A 5 11.21 23.19 58.71
CA LEU A 5 11.64 24.15 57.67
C LEU A 5 12.94 24.87 58.08
N ALA A 6 13.01 25.39 59.31
CA ALA A 6 14.18 26.09 59.82
C ALA A 6 15.43 25.18 59.90
N GLU A 7 15.25 23.93 60.32
CA GLU A 7 16.29 22.91 60.39
C GLU A 7 16.81 22.51 59.00
N ALA A 8 15.92 22.19 58.05
CA ALA A 8 16.30 21.90 56.67
C ALA A 8 17.00 23.10 56.00
N GLY A 9 16.52 24.33 56.25
CA GLY A 9 17.16 25.56 55.79
C GLY A 9 18.53 25.83 56.44
N ALA A 10 18.77 25.38 57.67
CA ALA A 10 20.10 25.43 58.29
C ALA A 10 21.06 24.41 57.65
N VAL A 11 20.60 23.18 57.41
CA VAL A 11 21.40 22.13 56.74
C VAL A 11 21.78 22.54 55.31
N LEU A 12 20.85 23.13 54.54
CA LEU A 12 21.16 23.62 53.19
C LEU A 12 22.15 24.79 53.21
N ARG A 13 22.01 25.76 54.13
CA ARG A 13 23.00 26.86 54.27
C ARG A 13 24.41 26.37 54.62
N GLY A 14 24.54 25.21 55.28
CA GLY A 14 25.84 24.57 55.53
C GLY A 14 26.40 23.75 54.36
N ARG A 15 25.65 23.56 53.26
CA ARG A 15 26.03 22.69 52.12
C ARG A 15 26.04 23.41 50.76
N VAL A 16 25.24 24.46 50.59
CA VAL A 16 25.19 25.26 49.36
C VAL A 16 26.36 26.24 49.36
N GLY A 17 27.47 25.81 48.77
CA GLY A 17 28.66 26.64 48.53
C GLY A 17 28.62 27.39 47.19
N PRO A 18 29.76 27.93 46.72
CA PRO A 18 29.86 28.60 45.41
C PRO A 18 29.85 27.63 44.22
N THR A 19 29.94 26.31 44.47
CA THR A 19 29.81 25.25 43.47
C THR A 19 28.36 24.75 43.39
N PRO A 20 27.86 24.31 42.22
CA PRO A 20 26.52 23.75 42.08
C PRO A 20 26.25 22.63 43.10
N PHE A 21 25.20 22.78 43.90
CA PHE A 21 24.73 21.76 44.84
C PHE A 21 23.59 20.95 44.21
N VAL A 22 23.75 19.63 44.15
CA VAL A 22 22.76 18.72 43.55
C VAL A 22 22.05 17.92 44.65
N LEU A 23 20.72 18.04 44.71
CA LEU A 23 19.86 17.20 45.54
C LEU A 23 19.21 16.14 44.66
N ALA A 24 19.80 14.95 44.60
CA ALA A 24 19.29 13.82 43.82
C ALA A 24 18.44 12.88 44.70
N ASP A 25 17.13 13.07 44.72
CA ASP A 25 16.17 12.15 45.35
C ASP A 25 14.84 12.13 44.58
N HIS A 26 14.40 10.94 44.18
CA HIS A 26 13.10 10.67 43.55
C HIS A 26 11.88 11.07 44.39
N LEU A 27 12.01 11.24 45.72
CA LEU A 27 10.94 11.72 46.59
C LEU A 27 10.95 13.25 46.78
N ALA A 28 12.02 13.94 46.38
CA ALA A 28 12.08 15.41 46.50
C ALA A 28 11.06 16.13 45.62
N THR A 29 10.64 15.53 44.50
CA THR A 29 9.54 16.02 43.65
C THR A 29 8.18 16.00 44.35
N ARG A 30 7.93 15.03 45.24
CA ARG A 30 6.71 14.98 46.07
C ARG A 30 6.74 15.95 47.25
N LEU A 31 7.94 16.28 47.71
CA LEU A 31 8.17 17.30 48.74
C LEU A 31 8.41 18.68 48.12
N ILE A 32 8.11 18.90 46.84
CA ILE A 32 8.53 20.12 46.15
C ILE A 32 7.85 21.38 46.67
N VAL A 33 6.64 21.26 47.23
CA VAL A 33 5.97 22.36 47.96
C VAL A 33 6.79 22.82 49.18
N PHE A 34 7.36 21.86 49.91
CA PHE A 34 8.21 22.10 51.08
C PHE A 34 9.59 22.62 50.67
N TRP A 35 10.20 22.06 49.61
CA TRP A 35 11.49 22.53 49.10
C TRP A 35 11.40 23.91 48.46
N ALA A 36 10.37 24.22 47.67
CA ALA A 36 10.16 25.55 47.08
C ALA A 36 9.99 26.64 48.14
N GLN A 37 9.33 26.33 49.27
CA GLN A 37 9.27 27.23 50.42
C GLN A 37 10.67 27.46 51.02
N ILE A 38 11.48 26.42 51.24
CA ILE A 38 12.84 26.56 51.77
C ILE A 38 13.75 27.33 50.80
N PHE A 39 13.74 27.00 49.50
CA PHE A 39 14.55 27.70 48.50
C PHE A 39 14.21 29.20 48.47
N ARG A 40 12.92 29.55 48.56
CA ARG A 40 12.45 30.94 48.69
C ARG A 40 12.93 31.62 49.98
N GLU A 41 12.85 30.95 51.12
CA GLU A 41 13.38 31.44 52.42
C GLU A 41 14.91 31.59 52.44
N LEU A 42 15.62 30.86 51.56
CA LEU A 42 17.07 30.95 51.38
C LEU A 42 17.50 31.86 50.21
N SER A 43 16.55 32.43 49.44
CA SER A 43 16.83 33.14 48.18
C SER A 43 17.64 32.33 47.15
N ILE A 44 17.50 31.00 47.18
CA ILE A 44 18.06 30.08 46.20
C ILE A 44 17.09 29.98 45.02
N VAL A 45 17.59 30.16 43.80
CA VAL A 45 16.86 29.81 42.57
C VAL A 45 17.26 28.39 42.17
N PRO A 46 16.41 27.37 42.38
CA PRO A 46 16.70 26.02 41.91
C PRO A 46 16.58 25.92 40.38
N ARG A 47 17.31 24.98 39.79
CA ARG A 47 16.94 24.38 38.50
C ARG A 47 16.53 22.94 38.76
N LEU A 48 15.41 22.50 38.22
CA LEU A 48 14.98 21.11 38.32
C LEU A 48 15.53 20.31 37.14
N LEU A 49 16.29 19.25 37.44
CA LEU A 49 16.67 18.26 36.45
C LEU A 49 15.66 17.09 36.52
N PHE A 50 14.70 17.07 35.61
CA PHE A 50 13.61 16.09 35.65
C PHE A 50 13.96 14.86 34.82
N CYS A 51 14.15 13.72 35.48
CA CYS A 51 14.41 12.43 34.84
C CYS A 51 13.08 11.76 34.46
N LEU A 52 12.71 11.85 33.18
CA LEU A 52 11.50 11.29 32.62
C LEU A 52 11.73 9.81 32.24
N HIS A 53 10.90 8.91 32.79
CA HIS A 53 10.87 7.49 32.43
C HIS A 53 9.66 7.20 31.52
N ASP A 54 9.73 6.15 30.69
CA ASP A 54 8.57 5.68 29.91
C ASP A 54 7.45 5.18 30.86
N PRO A 55 6.20 5.65 30.73
CA PRO A 55 5.11 5.27 31.63
C PRO A 55 4.78 3.79 31.58
N GLY A 56 4.93 3.15 30.41
CA GLY A 56 4.63 1.75 30.19
C GLY A 56 5.72 0.83 30.76
N GLU A 57 7.00 1.23 30.69
CA GLU A 57 8.08 0.54 31.41
C GLU A 57 7.85 0.60 32.93
N VAL A 58 7.51 1.78 33.48
CA VAL A 58 7.27 1.94 34.93
C VAL A 58 6.01 1.19 35.37
N ALA A 59 4.92 1.22 34.60
CA ALA A 59 3.72 0.44 34.88
C ALA A 59 3.97 -1.07 34.81
N GLY A 60 4.80 -1.53 33.85
CA GLY A 60 5.25 -2.92 33.77
C GLY A 60 6.08 -3.35 34.99
N TRP A 61 6.98 -2.48 35.46
CA TRP A 61 7.77 -2.73 36.66
C TRP A 61 6.91 -2.79 37.93
N LEU A 62 6.00 -1.83 38.12
CA LEU A 62 5.04 -1.81 39.24
C LEU A 62 4.13 -3.05 39.22
N GLN A 63 3.72 -3.52 38.04
CA GLN A 63 2.98 -4.76 37.89
C GLN A 63 3.78 -5.99 38.29
N GLN A 64 5.06 -6.05 37.93
CA GLN A 64 5.94 -7.18 38.26
C GLN A 64 6.36 -7.23 39.74
N HIS A 65 6.53 -6.07 40.39
CA HIS A 65 7.13 -5.98 41.73
C HIS A 65 6.16 -5.59 42.85
N GLU A 66 5.12 -4.79 42.57
CA GLU A 66 4.11 -4.37 43.57
C GLU A 66 2.73 -5.00 43.31
N GLY A 67 2.56 -5.75 42.22
CA GLY A 67 1.29 -6.39 41.84
C GLY A 67 0.21 -5.42 41.35
N LEU A 68 0.58 -4.16 41.11
CA LEU A 68 -0.32 -3.10 40.65
C LEU A 68 -0.76 -3.38 39.20
N ASP A 69 -2.02 -3.11 38.84
CA ASP A 69 -2.42 -3.18 37.43
C ASP A 69 -1.73 -2.07 36.60
N ARG A 70 -1.67 -2.25 35.27
CA ARG A 70 -0.93 -1.32 34.40
C ARG A 70 -1.55 0.06 34.34
N ASP A 71 -2.87 0.17 34.41
CA ASP A 71 -3.57 1.43 34.24
C ASP A 71 -3.45 2.28 35.52
N SER A 72 -3.51 1.64 36.70
CA SER A 72 -3.09 2.24 37.99
C SER A 72 -1.59 2.55 38.04
N GLY A 73 -0.74 1.73 37.41
CA GLY A 73 0.71 1.95 37.29
C GLY A 73 1.05 3.19 36.46
N GLU A 74 0.43 3.33 35.29
CA GLU A 74 0.53 4.53 34.45
C GLU A 74 -0.01 5.76 35.18
N PHE A 75 -1.16 5.66 35.85
CA PHE A 75 -1.72 6.77 36.64
C PHE A 75 -0.82 7.19 37.81
N ARG A 76 -0.20 6.24 38.51
CA ARG A 76 0.78 6.53 39.57
C ARG A 76 2.04 7.20 39.01
N TRP A 77 2.55 6.75 37.86
CA TRP A 77 3.62 7.44 37.14
C TRP A 77 3.23 8.89 36.82
N PHE A 78 2.02 9.09 36.28
CA PHE A 78 1.52 10.41 35.85
C PHE A 78 1.38 11.38 37.02
N ASN A 79 0.73 10.95 38.11
CA ASN A 79 0.53 11.75 39.31
C ASN A 79 1.86 12.20 39.94
N TYR A 80 2.90 11.36 39.91
CA TYR A 80 4.24 11.70 40.40
C TYR A 80 5.01 12.58 39.40
N SER A 81 4.79 12.39 38.10
CA SER A 81 5.52 13.10 37.03
C SER A 81 4.95 14.47 36.70
N ILE A 82 3.67 14.73 36.97
CA ILE A 82 3.03 16.03 36.76
C ILE A 82 3.24 16.99 37.94
N GLU A 83 3.50 16.47 39.15
CA GLU A 83 3.64 17.28 40.37
C GLU A 83 4.68 18.42 40.24
N PRO A 84 5.88 18.25 39.65
CA PRO A 84 6.85 19.35 39.52
C PRO A 84 6.37 20.49 38.60
N PHE A 85 5.57 20.18 37.58
CA PHE A 85 5.03 21.13 36.60
C PHE A 85 3.90 22.02 37.18
N LEU A 86 3.41 21.69 38.38
CA LEU A 86 2.49 22.52 39.16
C LEU A 86 3.20 23.61 40.00
N TRP A 87 4.52 23.49 40.21
CA TRP A 87 5.25 24.29 41.20
C TRP A 87 6.44 25.07 40.65
N PHE A 88 7.05 24.62 39.55
CA PHE A 88 8.10 25.34 38.83
C PHE A 88 7.58 25.94 37.53
N ARG A 89 8.26 26.98 37.06
CA ARG A 89 8.08 27.48 35.70
C ARG A 89 8.73 26.54 34.70
N MET A 90 8.20 26.48 33.49
CA MET A 90 8.71 25.58 32.44
C MET A 90 10.16 25.90 32.03
N ASP A 91 10.62 27.15 32.20
CA ASP A 91 12.00 27.58 31.95
C ASP A 91 12.99 27.26 33.11
N GLU A 92 12.50 26.72 34.23
CA GLU A 92 13.28 26.25 35.38
C GLU A 92 13.53 24.72 35.36
N ILE A 93 12.93 23.99 34.40
CA ILE A 93 12.97 22.52 34.31
C ILE A 93 13.76 22.07 33.06
N ASP A 94 14.86 21.35 33.26
CA ASP A 94 15.60 20.64 32.21
C ASP A 94 15.19 19.15 32.20
N VAL A 95 14.51 18.68 31.15
CA VAL A 95 14.00 17.30 31.04
C VAL A 95 15.01 16.34 30.38
N ILE A 96 15.49 15.37 31.15
CA ILE A 96 16.29 14.23 30.68
C ILE A 96 15.36 13.02 30.50
N ASP A 97 15.17 12.57 29.26
CA ASP A 97 14.43 11.32 29.00
C ASP A 97 15.39 10.13 29.20
N GLN A 98 15.03 9.15 30.02
CA GLN A 98 15.88 8.00 30.30
C GLN A 98 16.17 7.19 29.02
N GLN A 99 15.20 7.10 28.10
CA GLN A 99 15.37 6.38 26.84
C GLN A 99 16.32 7.13 25.90
N ASP A 100 16.43 8.45 25.98
CA ASP A 100 17.44 9.20 25.23
C ASP A 100 18.87 8.86 25.69
N TRP A 101 19.10 8.34 26.90
CA TRP A 101 20.43 7.79 27.25
C TRP A 101 20.78 6.52 26.44
N ARG A 102 19.77 5.80 25.94
CA ARG A 102 19.96 4.66 25.03
C ARG A 102 20.08 5.12 23.58
N ASP A 103 19.21 6.04 23.16
CA ASP A 103 18.98 6.38 21.74
C ASP A 103 19.85 7.56 21.24
N ASP A 104 20.10 8.58 22.07
CA ASP A 104 21.01 9.72 21.80
C ASP A 104 21.56 10.33 23.12
N PRO A 105 22.56 9.68 23.76
CA PRO A 105 23.11 10.16 25.02
C PRO A 105 23.72 11.56 24.90
N ALA A 106 24.17 11.98 23.71
CA ALA A 106 24.75 13.31 23.49
C ALA A 106 23.69 14.44 23.63
N THR A 107 22.40 14.15 23.42
CA THR A 107 21.32 15.09 23.78
C THR A 107 21.18 15.26 25.29
N ASN A 108 21.19 14.18 26.07
CA ASN A 108 21.12 14.27 27.52
C ASN A 108 22.40 14.87 28.16
N ILE A 109 23.59 14.63 27.60
CA ILE A 109 24.83 15.33 28.00
C ILE A 109 24.68 16.85 27.83
N ARG A 110 24.16 17.31 26.69
CA ARG A 110 23.97 18.75 26.41
C ARG A 110 22.92 19.39 27.31
N LYS A 111 21.83 18.68 27.63
CA LYS A 111 20.83 19.09 28.62
C LYS A 111 21.45 19.22 30.02
N LEU A 112 22.18 18.19 30.47
CA LEU A 112 22.85 18.17 31.78
C LEU A 112 23.88 19.30 31.93
N ALA A 113 24.78 19.47 30.96
CA ALA A 113 25.83 20.50 30.99
C ALA A 113 25.24 21.92 31.07
N ARG A 114 24.14 22.17 30.34
CA ARG A 114 23.35 23.41 30.42
C ARG A 114 22.74 23.60 31.81
N ALA A 115 22.11 22.56 32.37
CA ALA A 115 21.43 22.60 33.65
C ALA A 115 22.39 22.92 34.83
N VAL A 116 23.61 22.39 34.80
CA VAL A 116 24.63 22.68 35.84
C VAL A 116 25.45 23.96 35.57
N GLY A 117 25.16 24.68 34.48
CA GLY A 117 25.86 25.92 34.12
C GLY A 117 27.33 25.75 33.76
N ALA A 118 27.76 24.55 33.35
CA ALA A 118 29.16 24.27 33.06
C ALA A 118 29.55 24.75 31.65
N ASP A 119 30.77 25.32 31.56
CA ASP A 119 31.42 25.69 30.30
C ASP A 119 31.41 24.52 29.32
N GLN A 120 30.80 24.71 28.13
CA GLN A 120 30.43 23.61 27.24
C GLN A 120 31.64 22.81 26.76
N GLU A 121 32.81 23.42 26.54
CA GLU A 121 34.00 22.70 26.09
C GLU A 121 34.60 21.83 27.20
N ARG A 122 34.79 22.41 28.39
CA ARG A 122 35.34 21.72 29.57
C ARG A 122 34.40 20.65 30.10
N ALA A 123 33.10 20.93 30.13
CA ALA A 123 32.06 19.98 30.49
C ALA A 123 32.11 18.78 29.54
N ARG A 124 32.07 19.04 28.23
CA ARG A 124 31.98 18.00 27.20
C ARG A 124 33.13 16.99 27.27
N ALA A 125 34.38 17.44 27.34
CA ALA A 125 35.53 16.52 27.36
C ALA A 125 35.54 15.58 28.59
N ALA A 126 35.26 16.09 29.78
CA ALA A 126 35.20 15.28 31.00
C ALA A 126 33.93 14.42 31.09
N THR A 127 32.81 14.94 30.55
CA THR A 127 31.50 14.28 30.63
C THR A 127 31.34 13.19 29.58
N GLU A 128 31.82 13.38 28.33
CA GLU A 128 31.79 12.34 27.29
C GLU A 128 32.57 11.09 27.72
N ALA A 129 33.73 11.23 28.39
CA ALA A 129 34.48 10.10 28.94
C ALA A 129 33.71 9.39 30.07
N THR A 130 33.34 10.13 31.12
CA THR A 130 32.66 9.58 32.31
C THR A 130 31.30 8.96 31.96
N ILE A 131 30.56 9.56 31.03
CA ILE A 131 29.25 9.05 30.60
C ILE A 131 29.39 7.94 29.56
N SER A 132 30.46 7.85 28.77
CA SER A 132 30.73 6.63 27.99
C SER A 132 30.92 5.41 28.90
N GLU A 133 31.63 5.57 30.03
CA GLU A 133 31.83 4.51 31.02
C GLU A 133 30.54 4.14 31.78
N LEU A 134 29.79 5.14 32.24
CA LEU A 134 28.49 4.92 32.90
C LEU A 134 27.44 4.32 31.95
N ALA A 135 27.33 4.83 30.72
CA ALA A 135 26.43 4.28 29.69
C ALA A 135 26.83 2.85 29.33
N ALA A 136 28.12 2.58 29.09
CA ALA A 136 28.62 1.22 28.86
C ALA A 136 28.46 0.28 30.07
N THR A 137 28.01 0.77 31.22
CA THR A 137 27.67 -0.02 32.42
C THR A 137 26.15 -0.17 32.59
N TRP A 138 25.38 0.91 32.45
CA TRP A 138 23.93 0.95 32.66
C TRP A 138 23.13 0.43 31.45
N LEU A 139 23.66 0.53 30.24
CA LEU A 139 22.98 0.13 28.99
C LEU A 139 23.16 -1.37 28.62
N ARG A 140 23.71 -2.21 29.52
CA ARG A 140 23.96 -3.64 29.23
C ARG A 140 22.70 -4.52 29.24
N GLY A 141 21.56 -4.00 29.66
CA GLY A 141 20.28 -4.69 29.51
C GLY A 141 19.88 -4.75 28.03
N PRO A 142 19.24 -5.83 27.54
CA PRO A 142 18.62 -5.82 26.22
C PRO A 142 17.57 -4.69 26.16
N PRO A 143 17.39 -4.02 25.01
CA PRO A 143 16.41 -2.95 24.90
C PRO A 143 15.01 -3.51 25.15
N THR A 144 14.38 -3.07 26.24
CA THR A 144 12.96 -3.32 26.48
C THR A 144 12.16 -2.69 25.33
N PRO A 145 11.31 -3.44 24.62
CA PRO A 145 10.42 -2.83 23.64
C PRO A 145 9.48 -1.88 24.39
N ARG A 146 9.44 -0.61 23.99
CA ARG A 146 8.64 0.43 24.65
C ARG A 146 7.21 -0.06 24.82
N SER A 147 6.77 -0.23 26.06
CA SER A 147 5.44 -0.75 26.35
C SER A 147 4.40 0.31 25.98
N GLU A 148 3.37 -0.05 25.22
CA GLU A 148 2.38 0.94 24.79
C GLU A 148 1.63 1.52 26.01
N VAL A 149 1.86 2.81 26.27
CA VAL A 149 1.18 3.61 27.30
C VAL A 149 -0.31 3.68 26.95
N ARG A 150 -1.14 2.94 27.69
CA ARG A 150 -2.57 2.74 27.41
C ARG A 150 -3.36 4.03 27.50
N GLN A 151 -3.12 4.80 28.56
CA GLN A 151 -3.95 5.94 28.91
C GLN A 151 -3.68 7.15 27.99
N PRO A 152 -4.66 7.65 27.20
CA PRO A 152 -4.41 8.67 26.18
C PRO A 152 -3.89 10.00 26.73
N LEU A 153 -4.36 10.43 27.90
CA LEU A 153 -3.87 11.63 28.58
C LEU A 153 -2.38 11.48 28.96
N ILE A 154 -2.03 10.34 29.54
CA ILE A 154 -0.68 10.02 30.03
C ILE A 154 0.30 9.89 28.86
N ARG A 155 -0.13 9.23 27.77
CA ARG A 155 0.58 9.14 26.48
C ARG A 155 0.83 10.53 25.88
N SER A 156 -0.12 11.45 26.01
CA SER A 156 -0.03 12.82 25.49
C SER A 156 0.91 13.69 26.35
N PHE A 157 0.77 13.60 27.67
CA PHE A 157 1.62 14.30 28.64
C PHE A 157 3.09 13.85 28.53
N TYR A 158 3.36 12.54 28.48
CA TYR A 158 4.71 12.00 28.33
C TYR A 158 5.44 12.57 27.11
N ARG A 159 4.75 12.64 25.96
CA ARG A 159 5.30 13.28 24.74
C ARG A 159 5.56 14.77 24.94
N ALA A 160 4.59 15.52 25.48
CA ALA A 160 4.74 16.94 25.71
C ALA A 160 5.87 17.27 26.72
N VAL A 161 6.10 16.45 27.74
CA VAL A 161 7.24 16.62 28.67
C VAL A 161 8.57 16.25 28.01
N ARG A 162 8.61 15.18 27.20
CA ARG A 162 9.81 14.78 26.43
C ARG A 162 10.28 15.89 25.49
N ASP A 163 9.34 16.51 24.78
CA ASP A 163 9.61 17.50 23.72
C ASP A 163 9.70 18.96 24.24
N LEU A 164 9.49 19.17 25.56
CA LEU A 164 9.44 20.47 26.26
C LEU A 164 10.66 21.38 25.99
N GLY A 165 11.85 20.79 25.85
CA GLY A 165 13.10 21.52 25.59
C GLY A 165 13.35 21.89 24.12
N SER A 166 12.40 21.59 23.22
CA SER A 166 12.53 21.72 21.77
C SER A 166 11.31 22.31 21.06
N ASP A 167 10.11 22.20 21.63
CA ASP A 167 8.87 22.71 21.03
C ASP A 167 8.07 23.59 22.00
N ALA A 168 7.71 24.80 21.54
CA ALA A 168 6.85 25.72 22.28
C ALA A 168 5.40 25.22 22.40
N THR A 169 4.90 24.38 21.48
CA THR A 169 3.57 23.78 21.61
C THR A 169 3.53 22.73 22.71
N ALA A 170 4.64 22.01 22.92
CA ALA A 170 4.80 21.07 24.02
C ALA A 170 4.75 21.78 25.40
N VAL A 171 5.37 22.96 25.52
CA VAL A 171 5.25 23.82 26.73
C VAL A 171 3.80 24.19 27.02
N ALA A 172 3.05 24.62 26.02
CA ALA A 172 1.63 24.95 26.17
C ALA A 172 0.76 23.71 26.51
N ALA A 173 1.11 22.54 25.95
CA ALA A 173 0.42 21.29 26.24
C ALA A 173 0.68 20.80 27.69
N VAL A 174 1.91 20.87 28.19
CA VAL A 174 2.24 20.54 29.60
C VAL A 174 1.55 21.49 30.56
N ALA A 175 1.58 22.80 30.30
CA ALA A 175 0.91 23.80 31.14
C ALA A 175 -0.60 23.52 31.24
N ARG A 176 -1.28 23.36 30.10
CA ARG A 176 -2.72 23.05 30.06
C ARG A 176 -3.07 21.74 30.78
N ILE A 177 -2.33 20.65 30.55
CA ILE A 177 -2.59 19.37 31.22
C ILE A 177 -2.37 19.49 32.74
N SER A 178 -1.41 20.33 33.17
CA SER A 178 -1.16 20.63 34.59
C SER A 178 -2.30 21.44 35.22
N GLU A 179 -2.85 22.42 34.52
CA GLU A 179 -4.04 23.17 34.95
C GLU A 179 -5.30 22.28 35.02
N GLU A 180 -5.58 21.50 33.96
CA GLU A 180 -6.67 20.53 33.90
C GLU A 180 -6.57 19.50 35.05
N PHE A 181 -5.36 19.00 35.33
CA PHE A 181 -5.12 18.06 36.44
C PHE A 181 -5.22 18.71 37.83
N LEU A 182 -4.83 19.98 37.99
CA LEU A 182 -4.98 20.70 39.26
C LEU A 182 -6.46 20.92 39.59
N VAL A 183 -7.28 21.29 38.61
CA VAL A 183 -8.75 21.38 38.75
C VAL A 183 -9.32 20.00 39.10
N HIS A 184 -8.89 18.94 38.43
CA HIS A 184 -9.31 17.58 38.75
C HIS A 184 -8.93 17.15 40.18
N GLN A 185 -7.73 17.45 40.67
CA GLN A 185 -7.34 17.18 42.07
C GLN A 185 -8.19 17.98 43.07
N GLN A 186 -8.54 19.23 42.76
CA GLN A 186 -9.39 20.05 43.64
C GLN A 186 -10.81 19.48 43.75
N LEU A 187 -11.40 19.07 42.62
CA LEU A 187 -12.71 18.42 42.58
C LEU A 187 -12.68 17.05 43.28
N SER A 188 -11.68 16.22 42.99
CA SER A 188 -11.55 14.89 43.60
C SER A 188 -11.38 14.98 45.13
N ARG A 189 -10.55 15.90 45.64
CA ARG A 189 -10.44 16.14 47.09
C ARG A 189 -11.71 16.66 47.75
N GLN A 190 -12.57 17.34 47.01
CA GLN A 190 -13.88 17.76 47.54
C GLN A 190 -14.83 16.56 47.61
N ILE A 191 -14.84 15.72 46.57
CA ILE A 191 -15.61 14.48 46.52
C ILE A 191 -15.14 13.49 47.62
N GLU A 192 -13.83 13.32 47.80
CA GLU A 192 -13.22 12.51 48.88
C GLU A 192 -13.74 12.97 50.26
N ARG A 193 -13.67 14.28 50.56
CA ARG A 193 -14.17 14.84 51.82
C ARG A 193 -15.67 14.68 52.00
N ASP A 194 -16.44 14.76 50.93
CA ASP A 194 -17.90 14.58 51.02
C ASP A 194 -18.27 13.11 51.21
N PHE A 195 -17.47 12.15 50.70
CA PHE A 195 -17.55 10.75 51.08
C PHE A 195 -17.11 10.49 52.53
N GLU A 196 -16.02 11.11 53.01
CA GLU A 196 -15.59 11.05 54.42
C GLU A 196 -16.71 11.54 55.35
N ARG A 197 -17.31 12.71 55.05
CA ARG A 197 -18.45 13.28 55.78
C ARG A 197 -19.68 12.37 55.76
N LEU A 198 -19.96 11.68 54.65
CA LEU A 198 -21.07 10.74 54.55
C LEU A 198 -20.82 9.47 55.38
N ALA A 199 -19.57 8.98 55.42
CA ALA A 199 -19.18 7.86 56.27
C ALA A 199 -19.25 8.22 57.77
N ASP A 200 -18.75 9.39 58.15
CA ASP A 200 -18.88 9.93 59.52
C ASP A 200 -20.37 10.11 59.92
N ALA A 201 -21.21 10.56 58.98
CA ALA A 201 -22.64 10.74 59.22
C ALA A 201 -23.40 9.40 59.35
N ASP A 202 -23.06 8.37 58.57
CA ASP A 202 -23.67 7.04 58.70
C ASP A 202 -23.22 6.35 59.99
N ALA A 203 -21.94 6.46 60.37
CA ALA A 203 -21.45 6.04 61.68
C ALA A 203 -22.16 6.77 62.84
N GLY A 204 -22.43 8.07 62.68
CA GLY A 204 -23.26 8.85 63.60
C GLY A 204 -24.72 8.36 63.64
N CYS A 205 -25.28 7.94 62.51
CA CYS A 205 -26.62 7.33 62.46
C CYS A 205 -26.65 5.96 63.14
N ASP A 206 -25.61 5.14 63.04
CA ASP A 206 -25.50 3.87 63.77
C ASP A 206 -25.32 4.08 65.28
N ALA A 207 -24.56 5.09 65.71
CA ALA A 207 -24.51 5.48 67.12
C ALA A 207 -25.89 5.90 67.65
N LEU A 208 -26.62 6.74 66.91
CA LEU A 208 -27.98 7.15 67.26
C LEU A 208 -28.99 5.99 67.20
N ARG A 209 -28.82 5.00 66.31
CA ARG A 209 -29.61 3.76 66.29
C ARG A 209 -29.39 2.94 67.57
N ALA A 210 -28.14 2.83 68.03
CA ALA A 210 -27.80 2.14 69.28
C ALA A 210 -28.41 2.84 70.51
N GLU A 211 -28.22 4.16 70.66
CA GLU A 211 -28.86 4.94 71.74
C GLU A 211 -30.40 4.82 71.70
N LEU A 212 -30.99 4.79 70.51
CA LEU A 212 -32.43 4.62 70.33
C LEU A 212 -32.91 3.20 70.65
N ASP A 213 -32.07 2.16 70.59
CA ASP A 213 -32.41 0.81 71.04
C ASP A 213 -32.18 0.62 72.55
N ASP A 214 -31.12 1.20 73.12
CA ASP A 214 -30.92 1.21 74.58
C ASP A 214 -32.04 1.97 75.31
N THR A 215 -32.44 3.15 74.83
CA THR A 215 -33.58 3.90 75.39
C THR A 215 -34.92 3.18 75.23
N LYS A 216 -35.11 2.36 74.18
CA LYS A 216 -36.27 1.44 74.08
C LYS A 216 -36.20 0.34 75.16
N VAL A 217 -35.01 -0.20 75.45
CA VAL A 217 -34.81 -1.21 76.50
C VAL A 217 -35.09 -0.62 77.88
N GLU A 218 -34.61 0.59 78.17
CA GLU A 218 -34.91 1.31 79.41
C GLU A 218 -36.41 1.61 79.54
N LEU A 219 -37.05 2.20 78.53
CA LEU A 219 -38.49 2.47 78.52
C LEU A 219 -39.33 1.19 78.67
N ALA A 220 -38.86 0.06 78.13
CA ALA A 220 -39.48 -1.25 78.34
C ALA A 220 -39.28 -1.76 79.78
N ALA A 221 -38.13 -1.50 80.41
CA ALA A 221 -37.88 -1.81 81.81
C ALA A 221 -38.73 -0.95 82.76
N GLU A 222 -38.86 0.35 82.50
CA GLU A 222 -39.76 1.26 83.23
C GLU A 222 -41.22 0.83 83.13
N ARG A 223 -41.71 0.55 81.91
CA ARG A 223 -43.08 0.05 81.70
C ARG A 223 -43.34 -1.26 82.48
N ARG A 224 -42.34 -2.15 82.56
CA ARG A 224 -42.40 -3.37 83.39
C ARG A 224 -42.38 -3.05 84.89
N ALA A 225 -41.62 -2.04 85.33
CA ALA A 225 -41.58 -1.59 86.72
C ALA A 225 -42.91 -0.96 87.16
N LEU A 226 -43.46 -0.05 86.34
CA LEU A 226 -44.76 0.60 86.56
C LEU A 226 -45.90 -0.43 86.56
N ALA A 227 -45.87 -1.43 85.66
CA ALA A 227 -46.82 -2.55 85.68
C ALA A 227 -46.73 -3.39 86.98
N ARG A 228 -45.52 -3.67 87.47
CA ARG A 228 -45.31 -4.34 88.78
C ARG A 228 -45.82 -3.47 89.94
N GLN A 229 -45.68 -2.15 89.86
CA GLN A 229 -46.16 -1.22 90.88
C GLN A 229 -47.70 -1.10 90.87
N SER A 230 -48.33 -0.97 89.71
CA SER A 230 -49.79 -0.96 89.59
C SER A 230 -50.40 -2.30 90.03
N GLU A 231 -49.73 -3.43 89.77
CA GLU A 231 -50.17 -4.74 90.28
C GLU A 231 -50.02 -4.84 91.82
N LYS A 232 -48.93 -4.32 92.41
CA LYS A 232 -48.79 -4.18 93.87
C LYS A 232 -49.91 -3.33 94.46
N HIS A 233 -50.23 -2.18 93.87
CA HIS A 233 -51.36 -1.33 94.31
C HIS A 233 -52.71 -2.06 94.15
N ALA A 234 -52.96 -2.75 93.02
CA ALA A 234 -54.18 -3.53 92.83
C ALA A 234 -54.30 -4.72 93.81
N ARG A 235 -53.18 -5.32 94.22
CA ARG A 235 -53.14 -6.33 95.31
C ARG A 235 -53.42 -5.67 96.67
N ALA A 236 -52.88 -4.48 96.94
CA ALA A 236 -53.14 -3.71 98.16
C ALA A 236 -54.60 -3.27 98.28
N VAL A 237 -55.19 -2.69 97.23
CA VAL A 237 -56.61 -2.31 97.17
C VAL A 237 -57.52 -3.53 97.33
N ARG A 238 -57.20 -4.68 96.71
CA ARG A 238 -57.93 -5.94 96.95
C ARG A 238 -57.83 -6.41 98.41
N ARG A 239 -56.67 -6.28 99.07
CA ARG A 239 -56.50 -6.55 100.50
C ARG A 239 -57.30 -5.56 101.38
N MET A 240 -57.33 -4.27 101.05
CA MET A 240 -58.12 -3.25 101.75
C MET A 240 -59.62 -3.51 101.62
N ARG A 241 -60.13 -3.74 100.40
CA ARG A 241 -61.53 -4.14 100.16
C ARG A 241 -61.90 -5.40 100.95
N LYS A 242 -61.03 -6.41 101.03
CA LYS A 242 -61.25 -7.61 101.85
C LYS A 242 -61.22 -7.34 103.37
N LYS A 243 -60.40 -6.39 103.85
CA LYS A 243 -60.44 -5.90 105.25
C LYS A 243 -61.74 -5.13 105.56
N LEU A 244 -62.17 -4.26 104.65
CA LEU A 244 -63.42 -3.49 104.78
C LEU A 244 -64.65 -4.41 104.76
N ALA A 245 -64.72 -5.37 103.84
CA ALA A 245 -65.80 -6.38 103.81
C ALA A 245 -65.84 -7.22 105.10
N ARG A 246 -64.68 -7.59 105.66
CA ARG A 246 -64.60 -8.26 106.98
C ARG A 246 -65.07 -7.36 108.12
N ARG A 247 -64.72 -6.06 108.12
CA ARG A 247 -65.24 -5.09 109.11
C ARG A 247 -66.74 -4.88 108.99
N GLY A 248 -67.28 -4.76 107.78
CA GLY A 248 -68.73 -4.65 107.53
C GLY A 248 -69.49 -5.91 107.97
N ALA A 249 -68.96 -7.10 107.69
CA ALA A 249 -69.54 -8.36 108.18
C ALA A 249 -69.47 -8.50 109.71
N ALA A 250 -68.41 -7.99 110.35
CA ALA A 250 -68.28 -7.95 111.81
C ALA A 250 -69.26 -6.94 112.44
N LEU A 251 -69.42 -5.74 111.84
CA LEU A 251 -70.43 -4.75 112.24
C LEU A 251 -71.84 -5.33 112.11
N ALA A 252 -72.21 -5.88 110.95
CA ALA A 252 -73.52 -6.51 110.74
C ALA A 252 -73.77 -7.70 111.70
N LYS A 253 -72.72 -8.40 112.17
CA LYS A 253 -72.84 -9.42 113.22
C LYS A 253 -73.04 -8.79 114.61
N ALA A 254 -72.32 -7.71 114.92
CA ALA A 254 -72.46 -6.97 116.18
C ALA A 254 -73.84 -6.27 116.29
N GLU A 255 -74.34 -5.68 115.20
CA GLU A 255 -75.68 -5.12 115.09
C GLU A 255 -76.75 -6.19 115.31
N ARG A 256 -76.64 -7.36 114.65
CA ARG A 256 -77.56 -8.49 114.89
C ARG A 256 -77.52 -8.96 116.34
N ALA A 257 -76.33 -9.03 116.96
CA ALA A 257 -76.19 -9.38 118.37
C ALA A 257 -76.80 -8.33 119.30
N ALA A 258 -76.63 -7.04 119.02
CA ALA A 258 -77.23 -5.94 119.78
C ALA A 258 -78.76 -5.89 119.61
N SER A 259 -79.29 -6.16 118.40
CA SER A 259 -80.72 -6.32 118.15
C SER A 259 -81.29 -7.54 118.88
N GLN A 260 -80.56 -8.66 118.93
CA GLN A 260 -80.96 -9.84 119.71
C GLN A 260 -80.93 -9.55 121.22
N GLN A 261 -79.91 -8.83 121.73
CA GLN A 261 -79.85 -8.42 123.13
C GLN A 261 -81.01 -7.50 123.50
N ARG A 262 -81.33 -6.48 122.68
CA ARG A 262 -82.52 -5.63 122.89
C ARG A 262 -83.82 -6.45 122.87
N ALA A 263 -84.00 -7.32 121.87
CA ALA A 263 -85.17 -8.21 121.77
C ALA A 263 -85.29 -9.22 122.93
N SER A 264 -84.18 -9.55 123.62
CA SER A 264 -84.19 -10.36 124.85
C SER A 264 -84.41 -9.54 126.13
N ALA A 265 -84.06 -8.25 126.14
CA ALA A 265 -84.20 -7.36 127.29
C ALA A 265 -85.62 -6.81 127.47
N GLU A 266 -86.36 -6.59 126.37
CA GLU A 266 -87.69 -5.95 126.38
C GLU A 266 -88.86 -6.92 126.64
N ARG A 267 -88.61 -8.07 127.30
CA ARG A 267 -89.52 -9.23 127.21
C ARG A 267 -89.62 -10.17 128.42
N PRO A 268 -89.38 -9.72 129.68
CA PRO A 268 -90.46 -8.97 130.33
C PRO A 268 -90.04 -7.96 131.43
N HIS A 269 -90.74 -6.83 131.57
CA HIS A 269 -91.09 -6.23 132.87
C HIS A 269 -92.12 -5.09 132.72
N ARG A 270 -93.41 -5.38 132.96
CA ARG A 270 -94.47 -4.34 133.06
C ARG A 270 -95.65 -4.75 133.95
N ALA A 271 -95.37 -5.29 135.13
CA ALA A 271 -96.37 -5.51 136.19
C ALA A 271 -95.70 -5.62 137.58
N ALA A 272 -96.32 -5.00 138.60
CA ALA A 272 -96.05 -5.12 140.05
C ALA A 272 -94.62 -4.77 140.57
N ALA A 273 -94.41 -4.46 141.86
CA ALA A 273 -95.26 -3.78 142.86
C ALA A 273 -94.41 -3.35 144.10
N ARG A 274 -94.91 -2.34 144.82
CA ARG A 274 -94.83 -2.10 146.29
C ARG A 274 -93.74 -2.82 147.14
N ALA A 275 -92.88 -2.05 147.81
CA ALA A 275 -92.48 -2.29 149.21
C ALA A 275 -91.84 -1.03 149.86
N SER A 276 -92.06 -0.86 151.17
CA SER A 276 -91.35 0.04 152.13
C SER A 276 -90.94 -0.85 153.33
N PRO A 277 -89.99 -0.49 154.23
CA PRO A 277 -90.11 0.58 155.26
C PRO A 277 -88.85 1.50 155.33
N ALA A 278 -88.72 2.62 156.08
CA ALA A 278 -89.18 3.05 157.44
C ALA A 278 -88.46 2.34 158.62
N PRO A 279 -88.37 2.87 159.87
CA PRO A 279 -88.98 4.06 160.52
C PRO A 279 -87.93 5.10 161.07
N ALA A 280 -88.15 6.19 161.83
CA ALA A 280 -89.24 6.74 162.69
C ALA A 280 -89.35 6.12 164.14
N GLU A 281 -89.83 6.71 165.26
CA GLU A 281 -90.64 7.90 165.68
C GLU A 281 -90.24 8.32 167.16
N ARG A 282 -90.75 9.29 167.97
CA ARG A 282 -91.76 10.41 167.95
C ARG A 282 -91.44 11.50 169.05
N ALA A 283 -92.40 12.29 169.58
CA ALA A 283 -92.19 13.39 170.57
C ALA A 283 -93.48 13.81 171.37
N ARG A 284 -93.36 14.77 172.35
CA ARG A 284 -94.40 15.56 173.11
C ARG A 284 -94.94 14.98 174.47
N SER A 285 -95.54 15.72 175.45
CA SER A 285 -95.54 17.15 175.94
C SER A 285 -96.56 17.39 177.12
N SER A 286 -96.56 18.58 177.78
CA SER A 286 -97.73 19.34 178.40
C SER A 286 -97.89 19.51 179.96
N THR A 287 -98.17 20.76 180.40
CA THR A 287 -99.06 21.31 181.51
C THR A 287 -99.17 20.72 182.94
N ASP A 288 -99.64 21.40 184.03
CA ASP A 288 -99.76 22.83 184.49
C ASP A 288 -100.36 22.94 185.95
N PHE A 289 -100.18 24.08 186.65
CA PHE A 289 -100.82 24.68 187.88
C PHE A 289 -101.47 23.89 189.08
N GLY A 290 -101.30 24.38 190.34
CA GLY A 290 -102.28 24.22 191.46
C GLY A 290 -101.78 24.25 192.94
N ASP A 291 -102.49 24.96 193.84
CA ASP A 291 -102.26 25.18 195.31
C ASP A 291 -103.63 25.63 195.96
N PRO A 292 -103.88 25.90 197.28
CA PRO A 292 -103.45 25.38 198.61
C PRO A 292 -104.70 24.83 199.42
N PRO A 293 -105.17 25.29 200.63
CA PRO A 293 -104.58 25.52 201.98
C PRO A 293 -105.34 24.84 203.21
N GLU A 294 -104.83 25.12 204.44
CA GLU A 294 -105.57 25.50 205.69
C GLU A 294 -106.21 24.55 206.75
N GLU A 295 -106.29 25.15 207.97
CA GLU A 295 -107.07 24.90 209.22
C GLU A 295 -106.98 23.59 210.05
N GLY A 296 -106.66 23.76 211.35
CA GLY A 296 -107.69 23.56 212.38
C GLY A 296 -107.38 22.78 213.68
N ILE A 297 -107.37 23.51 214.81
CA ILE A 297 -107.79 23.08 216.17
C ILE A 297 -106.86 22.08 216.93
N PRO A 298 -106.68 22.22 218.28
CA PRO A 298 -105.37 21.94 218.89
C PRO A 298 -105.40 21.04 220.15
N ILE A 299 -104.27 20.99 220.88
CA ILE A 299 -104.20 21.02 222.36
C ILE A 299 -104.72 19.77 223.16
N ASP A 300 -103.85 19.20 224.01
CA ASP A 300 -104.21 18.66 225.36
C ASP A 300 -103.50 19.58 226.39
N GLU A 301 -103.65 20.88 226.14
CA GLU A 301 -102.55 21.87 226.11
C GLU A 301 -101.16 21.23 225.92
N LEU A 302 -100.44 20.98 227.03
CA LEU A 302 -98.98 20.96 227.06
C LEU A 302 -98.33 19.56 227.07
N GLU A 303 -99.08 18.47 227.30
CA GLU A 303 -98.51 17.11 227.22
C GLU A 303 -98.64 16.48 225.82
N ARG A 304 -99.60 16.94 224.99
CA ARG A 304 -99.60 16.63 223.56
C ARG A 304 -98.41 17.26 222.85
N GLU A 305 -98.06 18.51 223.16
CA GLU A 305 -97.04 19.27 222.40
C GLU A 305 -95.67 18.59 222.37
N LEU A 306 -95.24 17.93 223.45
CA LEU A 306 -93.95 17.23 223.48
C LEU A 306 -93.93 15.96 222.59
N ILE A 307 -95.08 15.33 222.38
CA ILE A 307 -95.23 14.20 221.45
C ILE A 307 -95.45 14.72 220.03
N ALA A 308 -96.28 15.76 219.87
CA ALA A 308 -96.59 16.40 218.60
C ALA A 308 -95.35 16.98 217.94
N ALA A 309 -94.51 17.73 218.66
CA ALA A 309 -93.24 18.25 218.18
C ALA A 309 -92.28 17.12 217.76
N ARG A 310 -92.35 15.94 218.40
CA ARG A 310 -91.55 14.78 218.03
C ARG A 310 -92.07 14.07 216.78
N THR A 311 -93.39 13.97 216.60
CA THR A 311 -93.98 13.48 215.34
C THR A 311 -93.74 14.46 214.20
N GLU A 312 -93.89 15.77 214.45
CA GLU A 312 -93.62 16.83 213.47
C GLU A 312 -92.15 16.85 213.07
N LEU A 313 -91.21 16.62 214.00
CA LEU A 313 -89.80 16.43 213.64
C LEU A 313 -89.62 15.26 212.67
N THR A 314 -90.24 14.09 212.95
CA THR A 314 -90.19 12.95 212.02
C THR A 314 -90.94 13.18 210.70
N GLU A 315 -91.90 14.10 210.67
CA GLU A 315 -92.64 14.48 209.46
C GLU A 315 -91.84 15.48 208.60
N ARG A 316 -91.14 16.42 209.26
CA ARG A 316 -90.13 17.30 208.65
C ARG A 316 -88.94 16.46 208.15
N ASP A 317 -88.49 15.45 208.88
CA ASP A 317 -87.46 14.50 208.43
C ASP A 317 -87.94 13.69 207.22
N ARG A 318 -89.20 13.21 207.18
CA ARG A 318 -89.79 12.55 206.00
C ARG A 318 -89.90 13.50 204.81
N THR A 319 -90.22 14.77 205.05
CA THR A 319 -90.36 15.80 204.02
C THR A 319 -88.99 16.18 203.46
N LEU A 320 -87.98 16.36 204.31
CA LEU A 320 -86.58 16.52 203.92
C LEU A 320 -86.08 15.28 203.18
N ALA A 321 -86.35 14.06 203.65
CA ALA A 321 -86.01 12.81 202.97
C ALA A 321 -86.86 12.55 201.71
N ARG A 322 -87.85 13.37 201.39
CA ARG A 322 -88.52 13.41 200.08
C ARG A 322 -87.88 14.48 199.19
N ALA A 323 -87.63 15.68 199.73
CA ALA A 323 -86.94 16.76 199.04
C ALA A 323 -85.52 16.37 198.61
N PHE A 324 -84.71 15.75 199.47
CA PHE A 324 -83.38 15.24 199.12
C PHE A 324 -83.42 14.18 198.03
N ARG A 325 -84.43 13.29 198.01
CA ARG A 325 -84.59 12.33 196.90
C ARG A 325 -84.97 13.01 195.59
N GLN A 326 -85.86 14.00 195.64
CA GLN A 326 -86.15 14.82 194.46
C GLN A 326 -84.90 15.58 193.99
N LEU A 327 -84.05 16.05 194.91
CA LEU A 327 -82.79 16.73 194.59
C LEU A 327 -81.74 15.76 194.02
N ASP A 328 -81.66 14.53 194.51
CA ASP A 328 -80.83 13.45 193.93
C ASP A 328 -81.34 13.04 192.53
N ASP A 329 -82.67 12.96 192.32
CA ASP A 329 -83.27 12.71 191.00
C ASP A 329 -83.02 13.88 190.02
N GLU A 330 -83.15 15.13 190.48
CA GLU A 330 -82.86 16.34 189.71
C GLU A 330 -81.36 16.44 189.36
N VAL A 331 -80.45 16.18 190.31
CA VAL A 331 -79.00 16.07 190.05
C VAL A 331 -78.72 14.93 189.07
N GLY A 332 -79.32 13.76 189.25
CA GLY A 332 -79.17 12.62 188.36
C GLY A 332 -79.73 12.82 186.96
N THR A 333 -80.66 13.76 186.76
CA THR A 333 -81.08 14.21 185.41
C THR A 333 -80.17 15.30 184.86
N ALA A 334 -79.66 16.21 185.69
CA ALA A 334 -78.67 17.22 185.28
C ALA A 334 -77.33 16.58 184.85
N GLU A 335 -76.91 15.49 185.48
CA GLU A 335 -75.74 14.71 185.06
C GLU A 335 -75.99 13.98 183.74
N ARG A 336 -77.15 13.32 183.56
CA ARG A 336 -77.53 12.72 182.26
C ARG A 336 -77.57 13.77 181.14
N LEU A 337 -78.14 14.95 181.38
CA LEU A 337 -78.17 16.04 180.40
C LEU A 337 -76.78 16.61 180.10
N ARG A 338 -75.85 16.59 181.08
CA ARG A 338 -74.44 16.93 180.84
C ARG A 338 -73.76 15.89 179.97
N ASP A 339 -73.98 14.60 180.23
CA ASP A 339 -73.39 13.52 179.44
C ASP A 339 -73.97 13.48 178.01
N GLU A 340 -75.28 13.72 177.85
CA GLU A 340 -75.92 13.90 176.54
C GLU A 340 -75.38 15.13 175.78
N LEU A 341 -75.08 16.23 176.48
CA LEU A 341 -74.40 17.39 175.89
C LEU A 341 -72.97 17.06 175.45
N VAL A 342 -72.20 16.33 176.28
CA VAL A 342 -70.84 15.89 175.91
C VAL A 342 -70.88 14.93 174.72
N VAL A 343 -71.88 14.04 174.61
CA VAL A 343 -72.08 13.22 173.41
C VAL A 343 -72.39 14.11 172.20
N ARG A 344 -73.30 15.08 172.34
CA ARG A 344 -73.67 16.02 171.26
C ARG A 344 -72.52 16.91 170.78
N ASP A 345 -71.66 17.38 171.69
CA ASP A 345 -70.48 18.16 171.35
C ASP A 345 -69.45 17.30 170.59
N ASN A 346 -69.32 16.01 170.94
CA ASN A 346 -68.49 15.07 170.19
C ASN A 346 -69.10 14.73 168.81
N GLU A 347 -70.41 14.48 168.71
CA GLU A 347 -71.14 14.30 167.44
C GLU A 347 -70.96 15.53 166.53
N ALA A 348 -71.08 16.75 167.08
CA ALA A 348 -70.89 18.00 166.35
C ALA A 348 -69.43 18.21 165.92
N ALA A 349 -68.45 17.88 166.77
CA ALA A 349 -67.03 17.95 166.43
C ALA A 349 -66.64 16.94 165.35
N GLU A 350 -67.23 15.75 165.34
CA GLU A 350 -67.02 14.75 164.27
C GLU A 350 -67.68 15.18 162.96
N ALA A 351 -68.92 15.69 163.01
CA ALA A 351 -69.59 16.27 161.83
C ALA A 351 -68.81 17.46 161.25
N SER A 352 -68.22 18.32 162.08
CA SER A 352 -67.34 19.40 161.61
C SER A 352 -66.11 18.87 160.88
N ARG A 353 -65.42 17.86 161.43
CA ARG A 353 -64.28 17.21 160.74
C ARG A 353 -64.67 16.56 159.42
N GLU A 354 -65.89 16.01 159.32
CA GLU A 354 -66.37 15.45 158.06
C GLU A 354 -66.68 16.56 157.03
N LEU A 355 -67.20 17.71 157.47
CA LEU A 355 -67.36 18.88 156.62
C LEU A 355 -66.01 19.42 156.14
N ASP A 356 -65.01 19.56 157.02
CA ASP A 356 -63.65 19.99 156.66
C ASP A 356 -63.03 19.06 155.59
N GLN A 357 -63.19 17.73 155.76
CA GLN A 357 -62.71 16.73 154.79
C GLN A 357 -63.46 16.82 153.44
N ARG A 358 -64.78 17.03 153.47
CA ARG A 358 -65.60 17.19 152.26
C ARG A 358 -65.27 18.50 151.54
N GLU A 359 -65.00 19.58 152.26
CA GLU A 359 -64.59 20.87 151.68
C GLU A 359 -63.19 20.77 151.04
N ALA A 360 -62.22 20.17 151.72
CA ALA A 360 -60.90 19.89 151.14
C ALA A 360 -60.97 19.00 149.88
N LEU A 361 -61.86 17.99 149.86
CA LEU A 361 -62.11 17.17 148.67
C LEU A 361 -62.76 17.99 147.54
N ILE A 362 -63.67 18.91 147.86
CA ILE A 362 -64.29 19.82 146.89
C ILE A 362 -63.24 20.79 146.31
N GLU A 363 -62.31 21.31 147.11
CA GLU A 363 -61.19 22.12 146.61
C GLU A 363 -60.25 21.32 145.70
N HIS A 364 -59.90 20.09 146.09
CA HIS A 364 -59.09 19.20 145.27
C HIS A 364 -59.75 18.90 143.91
N LEU A 365 -61.05 18.59 143.91
CA LEU A 365 -61.82 18.34 142.68
C LEU A 365 -62.00 19.61 141.82
N ARG A 366 -62.14 20.80 142.43
CA ARG A 366 -62.09 22.09 141.71
C ARG A 366 -60.72 22.30 141.05
N GLY A 367 -59.64 21.95 141.73
CA GLY A 367 -58.27 21.98 141.19
C GLY A 367 -58.09 21.02 140.00
N GLU A 368 -58.54 19.77 140.12
CA GLU A 368 -58.53 18.82 139.00
C GLU A 368 -59.37 19.31 137.80
N LEU A 369 -60.55 19.89 138.05
CA LEU A 369 -61.41 20.41 136.99
C LEU A 369 -60.76 21.61 136.28
N ALA A 370 -60.19 22.55 137.00
CA ALA A 370 -59.44 23.67 136.40
C ALA A 370 -58.22 23.20 135.60
N GLY A 371 -57.54 22.13 136.05
CA GLY A 371 -56.49 21.45 135.28
C GLY A 371 -57.03 20.85 133.97
N ARG A 372 -58.10 20.06 134.05
CA ARG A 372 -58.72 19.43 132.86
C ARG A 372 -59.31 20.45 131.88
N ASP A 373 -59.90 21.54 132.36
CA ASP A 373 -60.37 22.63 131.49
C ASP A 373 -59.20 23.32 130.77
N SER A 374 -58.05 23.46 131.44
CA SER A 374 -56.80 23.97 130.82
C SER A 374 -56.27 23.00 129.75
N GLU A 375 -56.20 21.70 130.05
CA GLU A 375 -55.82 20.66 129.08
C GLU A 375 -56.77 20.63 127.86
N ILE A 376 -58.07 20.79 128.09
CA ILE A 376 -59.10 20.86 127.04
C ILE A 376 -58.91 22.09 126.16
N ASP A 377 -58.58 23.25 126.73
CA ASP A 377 -58.32 24.47 125.96
C ASP A 377 -56.99 24.43 125.20
N GLU A 378 -55.95 23.79 125.73
CA GLU A 378 -54.73 23.50 124.95
C GLU A 378 -55.02 22.53 123.80
N ALA A 379 -55.76 21.44 124.05
CA ALA A 379 -56.17 20.51 123.01
C ALA A 379 -57.06 21.18 121.93
N ARG A 380 -57.94 22.11 122.31
CA ARG A 380 -58.72 22.94 121.37
C ARG A 380 -57.81 23.84 120.51
N ARG A 381 -56.81 24.50 121.11
CA ARG A 381 -55.84 25.34 120.38
C ARG A 381 -55.00 24.51 119.40
N ALA A 382 -54.49 23.36 119.83
CA ALA A 382 -53.76 22.42 118.96
C ALA A 382 -54.63 21.90 117.81
N ALA A 383 -55.88 21.52 118.09
CA ALA A 383 -56.83 21.08 117.06
C ALA A 383 -57.20 22.21 116.08
N ALA A 384 -57.26 23.46 116.51
CA ALA A 384 -57.46 24.61 115.64
C ALA A 384 -56.23 24.88 114.75
N ALA A 385 -55.02 24.83 115.32
CA ALA A 385 -53.77 24.99 114.58
C ALA A 385 -53.62 23.93 113.47
N HIS A 386 -53.82 22.64 113.80
CA HIS A 386 -53.78 21.57 112.79
C HIS A 386 -54.89 21.67 111.73
N ARG A 387 -56.07 22.23 112.05
CA ARG A 387 -57.09 22.50 111.03
C ARG A 387 -56.59 23.53 110.03
N ALA A 388 -56.11 24.68 110.51
CA ALA A 388 -55.54 25.73 109.66
C ALA A 388 -54.34 25.23 108.83
N GLU A 389 -53.48 24.39 109.42
CA GLU A 389 -52.38 23.70 108.71
C GLU A 389 -52.91 22.80 107.58
N THR A 390 -53.92 21.95 107.84
CA THR A 390 -54.51 21.10 106.79
C THR A 390 -55.29 21.90 105.74
N GLU A 391 -55.84 23.06 106.07
CA GLU A 391 -56.52 23.96 105.12
C GLU A 391 -55.50 24.66 104.23
N ARG A 392 -54.39 25.15 104.81
CA ARG A 392 -53.24 25.67 104.06
C ARG A 392 -52.66 24.62 103.10
N LEU A 393 -52.38 23.41 103.59
CA LEU A 393 -51.85 22.32 102.75
C LEU A 393 -52.84 21.91 101.65
N ARG A 394 -54.15 22.00 101.87
CA ARG A 394 -55.17 21.80 100.82
C ARG A 394 -55.13 22.90 99.76
N ALA A 395 -54.91 24.16 100.15
CA ALA A 395 -54.77 25.28 99.21
C ALA A 395 -53.47 25.13 98.37
N GLU A 396 -52.33 24.90 99.02
CA GLU A 396 -51.04 24.68 98.34
C GLU A 396 -51.09 23.47 97.39
N HIS A 397 -51.78 22.38 97.78
CA HIS A 397 -52.04 21.25 96.86
C HIS A 397 -53.03 21.58 95.74
N GLY A 398 -54.02 22.45 95.99
CA GLY A 398 -54.95 22.95 94.96
C GLY A 398 -54.21 23.72 93.88
N GLU A 399 -53.44 24.72 94.27
CA GLU A 399 -52.59 25.54 93.38
C GLU A 399 -51.53 24.71 92.63
N ALA A 400 -51.03 23.62 93.24
CA ALA A 400 -50.13 22.69 92.57
C ALA A 400 -50.85 21.82 91.53
N VAL A 401 -52.08 21.37 91.82
CA VAL A 401 -52.90 20.59 90.87
C VAL A 401 -53.41 21.46 89.71
N GLU A 402 -53.69 22.74 89.97
CA GLU A 402 -54.10 23.71 88.94
C GLU A 402 -52.93 23.99 87.98
N ARG A 403 -51.77 24.41 88.48
CA ARG A 403 -50.56 24.59 87.66
C ARG A 403 -50.18 23.35 86.85
N LEU A 404 -50.30 22.14 87.43
CA LEU A 404 -50.04 20.89 86.71
C LEU A 404 -51.08 20.57 85.63
N ARG A 405 -52.31 21.09 85.72
CA ARG A 405 -53.30 20.99 84.63
C ARG A 405 -53.00 21.97 83.52
N ASP A 406 -52.63 23.20 83.86
CA ASP A 406 -52.27 24.23 82.88
C ASP A 406 -51.01 23.78 82.10
N GLU A 407 -49.98 23.34 82.81
CA GLU A 407 -48.79 22.70 82.24
C GLU A 407 -49.08 21.46 81.37
N LEU A 408 -50.16 20.70 81.65
CA LEU A 408 -50.57 19.58 80.82
C LEU A 408 -51.33 20.05 79.58
N SER A 409 -52.21 21.04 79.72
CA SER A 409 -52.94 21.68 78.63
C SER A 409 -51.99 22.32 77.60
N ASP A 410 -50.97 23.05 78.08
CA ASP A 410 -49.94 23.66 77.23
C ASP A 410 -49.10 22.60 76.50
N ARG A 411 -48.74 21.50 77.18
CA ARG A 411 -48.04 20.37 76.56
C ARG A 411 -48.91 19.62 75.55
N GLU A 412 -50.21 19.44 75.81
CA GLU A 412 -51.14 18.85 74.86
C GLU A 412 -51.34 19.73 73.62
N ALA A 413 -51.47 21.05 73.80
CA ALA A 413 -51.52 22.02 72.70
C ALA A 413 -50.24 22.02 71.86
N ALA A 414 -49.06 22.02 72.50
CA ALA A 414 -47.77 21.93 71.81
C ALA A 414 -47.59 20.60 71.06
N LEU A 415 -48.05 19.48 71.63
CA LEU A 415 -48.04 18.17 70.96
C LEU A 415 -49.03 18.09 69.78
N VAL A 416 -50.13 18.84 69.81
CA VAL A 416 -51.02 18.99 68.65
C VAL A 416 -50.35 19.82 67.56
N ALA A 417 -49.77 20.98 67.90
CA ALA A 417 -49.06 21.84 66.95
C ALA A 417 -47.90 21.12 66.24
N ALA A 418 -47.03 20.44 67.00
CA ALA A 418 -45.93 19.66 66.45
C ALA A 418 -46.39 18.48 65.58
N ARG A 419 -47.60 17.95 65.80
CA ARG A 419 -48.20 16.91 64.94
C ARG A 419 -48.75 17.49 63.64
N SER A 420 -49.35 18.69 63.64
CA SER A 420 -49.72 19.38 62.39
C SER A 420 -48.48 19.71 61.56
N GLU A 421 -47.46 20.32 62.16
CA GLU A 421 -46.19 20.64 61.47
C GLU A 421 -45.54 19.40 60.87
N ALA A 422 -45.43 18.30 61.64
CA ALA A 422 -44.89 17.04 61.13
C ALA A 422 -45.76 16.40 60.03
N SER A 423 -47.07 16.66 60.01
CA SER A 423 -47.98 16.20 58.95
C SER A 423 -47.83 17.04 57.68
N GLU A 424 -47.67 18.36 57.82
CA GLU A 424 -47.41 19.28 56.71
C GLU A 424 -46.04 19.03 56.07
N GLN A 425 -44.99 18.88 56.87
CA GLN A 425 -43.64 18.52 56.42
C GLN A 425 -43.64 17.19 55.65
N ARG A 426 -44.38 16.18 56.12
CA ARG A 426 -44.54 14.90 55.38
C ARG A 426 -45.29 15.07 54.06
N SER A 427 -46.31 15.93 54.03
CA SER A 427 -47.09 16.21 52.83
C SER A 427 -46.30 17.03 51.80
N GLU A 428 -45.44 17.93 52.25
CA GLU A 428 -44.47 18.65 51.42
C GLU A 428 -43.38 17.71 50.88
N ALA A 429 -42.77 16.89 51.74
CA ALA A 429 -41.78 15.89 51.32
C ALA A 429 -42.37 14.86 50.32
N GLY A 430 -43.62 14.45 50.51
CA GLY A 430 -44.36 13.61 49.55
C GLY A 430 -44.48 14.27 48.17
N ARG A 431 -44.98 15.51 48.10
CA ARG A 431 -45.06 16.28 46.85
C ARG A 431 -43.71 16.51 46.19
N GLN A 432 -42.64 16.70 46.97
CA GLN A 432 -41.27 16.84 46.45
C GLN A 432 -40.69 15.51 45.92
N LEU A 433 -41.09 14.36 46.49
CA LEU A 433 -40.75 13.05 45.96
C LEU A 433 -41.50 12.79 44.64
N GLU A 434 -42.81 13.01 44.60
CA GLU A 434 -43.64 12.89 43.38
C GLU A 434 -43.09 13.75 42.22
N GLN A 435 -42.70 15.01 42.50
CA GLN A 435 -42.07 15.89 41.51
C GLN A 435 -40.71 15.36 41.02
N ARG A 436 -39.89 14.77 41.90
CA ARG A 436 -38.59 14.19 41.54
C ARG A 436 -38.75 12.89 40.77
N GLU A 437 -39.72 12.06 41.11
CA GLU A 437 -40.03 10.82 40.39
C GLU A 437 -40.53 11.12 38.97
N ALA A 438 -41.44 12.09 38.82
CA ALA A 438 -41.88 12.57 37.50
C ALA A 438 -40.73 13.18 36.67
N ALA A 439 -39.81 13.93 37.30
CA ALA A 439 -38.63 14.45 36.61
C ALA A 439 -37.65 13.33 36.19
N ILE A 440 -37.48 12.30 37.02
CA ILE A 440 -36.66 11.11 36.69
C ILE A 440 -37.30 10.30 35.56
N GLU A 441 -38.63 10.17 35.53
CA GLU A 441 -39.34 9.50 34.42
C GLU A 441 -39.23 10.29 33.11
N HIS A 442 -39.38 11.61 33.16
CA HIS A 442 -39.17 12.48 31.99
C HIS A 442 -37.74 12.37 31.43
N LEU A 443 -36.72 12.46 32.29
CA LEU A 443 -35.31 12.31 31.89
C LEU A 443 -34.98 10.92 31.33
N ARG A 444 -35.65 9.85 31.83
CA ARG A 444 -35.54 8.51 31.24
C ARG A 444 -36.15 8.44 29.83
N GLY A 445 -37.24 9.17 29.59
CA GLY A 445 -37.81 9.36 28.25
C GLY A 445 -36.83 10.04 27.32
N GLU A 446 -36.31 11.21 27.70
CA GLU A 446 -35.33 11.95 26.89
C GLU A 446 -34.05 11.13 26.60
N LEU A 447 -33.61 10.30 27.53
CA LEU A 447 -32.48 9.38 27.32
C LEU A 447 -32.81 8.25 26.34
N ALA A 448 -34.02 7.66 26.40
CA ALA A 448 -34.44 6.63 25.45
C ALA A 448 -34.63 7.17 24.02
N ASP A 449 -35.12 8.41 23.89
CA ASP A 449 -35.20 9.12 22.62
C ASP A 449 -33.78 9.43 22.08
N ARG A 450 -32.86 9.90 22.94
CA ARG A 450 -31.45 10.15 22.59
C ARG A 450 -30.70 8.87 22.18
N ASP A 451 -30.89 7.76 22.88
CA ASP A 451 -30.30 6.47 22.48
C ASP A 451 -30.85 6.02 21.11
N SER A 452 -32.12 6.29 20.82
CA SER A 452 -32.73 6.02 19.51
C SER A 452 -32.15 6.91 18.40
N GLU A 453 -32.01 8.23 18.63
CA GLU A 453 -31.30 9.16 17.72
C GLU A 453 -29.86 8.70 17.45
N ILE A 454 -29.13 8.27 18.49
CA ILE A 454 -27.75 7.77 18.40
C ILE A 454 -27.68 6.50 17.56
N ASP A 455 -28.63 5.58 17.71
CA ASP A 455 -28.66 4.34 16.95
C ASP A 455 -29.06 4.53 15.48
N GLU A 456 -29.92 5.50 15.17
CA GLU A 456 -30.17 5.93 13.79
C GLU A 456 -28.93 6.59 13.17
N ALA A 457 -28.25 7.48 13.90
CA ALA A 457 -27.00 8.08 13.46
C ALA A 457 -25.90 7.04 13.21
N ARG A 458 -25.81 5.99 14.05
CA ARG A 458 -24.91 4.83 13.85
C ARG A 458 -25.25 4.05 12.57
N ARG A 459 -26.54 3.79 12.32
CA ARG A 459 -27.00 3.11 11.08
C ARG A 459 -26.68 3.94 9.83
N ALA A 460 -26.93 5.25 9.87
CA ALA A 460 -26.59 6.17 8.77
C ALA A 460 -25.07 6.22 8.52
N ALA A 461 -24.26 6.33 9.57
CA ALA A 461 -22.80 6.31 9.47
C ALA A 461 -22.26 4.97 8.92
N ALA A 462 -22.87 3.84 9.28
CA ALA A 462 -22.53 2.53 8.71
C ALA A 462 -22.91 2.45 7.21
N GLY A 463 -24.08 2.99 6.83
CA GLY A 463 -24.51 3.10 5.43
C GLY A 463 -23.53 3.89 4.57
N HIS A 464 -23.15 5.10 5.01
CA HIS A 464 -22.16 5.92 4.31
C HIS A 464 -20.76 5.31 4.28
N ARG A 465 -20.33 4.56 5.31
CA ARG A 465 -19.06 3.80 5.25
C ARG A 465 -19.10 2.77 4.12
N ALA A 466 -20.13 1.92 4.09
CA ALA A 466 -20.31 0.92 3.04
C ALA A 466 -20.45 1.54 1.63
N GLU A 467 -21.06 2.72 1.52
CA GLU A 467 -21.10 3.51 0.29
C GLU A 467 -19.69 3.99 -0.14
N THR A 468 -18.91 4.58 0.77
CA THR A 468 -17.53 5.00 0.45
C THR A 468 -16.61 3.81 0.12
N GLU A 469 -16.85 2.63 0.70
CA GLU A 469 -16.12 1.40 0.36
C GLU A 469 -16.50 0.89 -1.05
N ARG A 470 -17.79 0.89 -1.40
CA ARG A 470 -18.26 0.60 -2.77
C ARG A 470 -17.67 1.57 -3.79
N LEU A 471 -17.66 2.88 -3.48
CA LEU A 471 -17.07 3.91 -4.35
C LEU A 471 -15.55 3.75 -4.50
N ARG A 472 -14.82 3.44 -3.41
CA ARG A 472 -13.38 3.11 -3.47
C ARG A 472 -13.12 1.87 -4.31
N ALA A 473 -13.92 0.81 -4.17
CA ALA A 473 -13.78 -0.40 -4.98
C ALA A 473 -14.06 -0.15 -6.47
N ALA A 474 -15.09 0.64 -6.79
CA ALA A 474 -15.39 1.06 -8.16
C ALA A 474 -14.28 1.92 -8.77
N HIS A 475 -13.71 2.87 -8.00
CA HIS A 475 -12.53 3.64 -8.42
C HIS A 475 -11.30 2.74 -8.61
N GLY A 476 -11.07 1.76 -7.74
CA GLY A 476 -9.98 0.77 -7.89
C GLY A 476 -10.07 0.04 -9.23
N GLN A 477 -11.22 -0.56 -9.52
CA GLN A 477 -11.47 -1.24 -10.80
C GLN A 477 -11.36 -0.29 -12.02
N ALA A 478 -11.76 0.97 -11.88
CA ALA A 478 -11.61 1.96 -12.95
C ALA A 478 -10.13 2.30 -13.21
N VAL A 479 -9.32 2.43 -12.15
CA VAL A 479 -7.86 2.65 -12.26
C VAL A 479 -7.16 1.42 -12.83
N GLU A 480 -7.59 0.20 -12.48
CA GLU A 480 -7.07 -1.04 -13.07
C GLU A 480 -7.37 -1.13 -14.58
N ARG A 481 -8.62 -0.92 -15.00
CA ARG A 481 -8.99 -0.87 -16.43
C ARG A 481 -8.23 0.22 -17.20
N LEU A 482 -7.98 1.37 -16.58
CA LEU A 482 -7.19 2.45 -17.21
C LEU A 482 -5.70 2.09 -17.33
N ARG A 483 -5.13 1.35 -16.36
CA ARG A 483 -3.76 0.83 -16.45
C ARG A 483 -3.64 -0.25 -17.52
N GLU A 484 -4.62 -1.14 -17.62
CA GLU A 484 -4.72 -2.16 -18.67
C GLU A 484 -4.80 -1.52 -20.06
N GLN A 485 -5.71 -0.56 -20.27
CA GLN A 485 -5.81 0.22 -21.51
C GLN A 485 -4.57 1.07 -21.85
N LEU A 486 -3.79 1.48 -20.84
CA LEU A 486 -2.50 2.15 -21.06
C LEU A 486 -1.43 1.14 -21.47
N SER A 487 -1.34 -0.02 -20.80
CA SER A 487 -0.44 -1.12 -21.16
C SER A 487 -0.69 -1.62 -22.59
N ASP A 488 -1.95 -1.80 -22.98
CA ASP A 488 -2.33 -2.18 -24.36
C ASP A 488 -1.90 -1.10 -25.37
N ARG A 489 -2.13 0.18 -25.05
CA ARG A 489 -1.68 1.30 -25.90
C ARG A 489 -0.16 1.39 -26.00
N GLU A 490 0.57 1.15 -24.91
CA GLU A 490 2.03 1.13 -24.91
C GLU A 490 2.57 -0.03 -25.73
N ALA A 491 1.97 -1.23 -25.63
CA ALA A 491 2.30 -2.37 -26.49
C ALA A 491 2.05 -2.07 -27.97
N VAL A 492 0.90 -1.48 -28.32
CA VAL A 492 0.58 -1.05 -29.70
C VAL A 492 1.54 0.04 -30.20
N LEU A 493 1.94 0.99 -29.35
CA LEU A 493 2.93 2.03 -29.70
C LEU A 493 4.35 1.47 -29.84
N VAL A 494 4.72 0.41 -29.11
CA VAL A 494 5.99 -0.30 -29.27
C VAL A 494 5.99 -1.09 -30.57
N ALA A 495 4.91 -1.83 -30.89
CA ALA A 495 4.75 -2.53 -32.16
C ALA A 495 4.84 -1.56 -33.36
N ALA A 496 4.04 -0.48 -33.36
CA ALA A 496 4.07 0.52 -34.42
C ALA A 496 5.43 1.25 -34.56
N ARG A 497 6.24 1.32 -33.48
CA ARG A 497 7.61 1.84 -33.54
C ARG A 497 8.60 0.83 -34.15
N LEU A 498 8.40 -0.47 -33.91
CA LEU A 498 9.18 -1.53 -34.54
C LEU A 498 8.86 -1.60 -36.04
N ASP A 499 7.57 -1.64 -36.42
CA ASP A 499 7.13 -1.58 -37.83
C ASP A 499 7.72 -0.36 -38.56
N ALA A 500 7.68 0.82 -37.93
CA ALA A 500 8.25 2.05 -38.49
C ALA A 500 9.79 2.06 -38.55
N PHE A 501 10.47 1.29 -37.69
CA PHE A 501 11.91 1.08 -37.74
C PHE A 501 12.30 0.11 -38.86
N GLU A 502 11.57 -1.01 -38.99
CA GLU A 502 11.75 -1.97 -40.07
C GLU A 502 11.47 -1.33 -41.44
N GLN A 503 10.39 -0.58 -41.60
CA GLN A 503 10.11 0.18 -42.83
C GLN A 503 11.21 1.20 -43.17
N ARG A 504 11.86 1.82 -42.17
CA ARG A 504 13.01 2.70 -42.38
C ARG A 504 14.28 1.93 -42.76
N SER A 505 14.51 0.74 -42.19
CA SER A 505 15.60 -0.15 -42.58
C SER A 505 15.43 -0.68 -44.01
N GLU A 506 14.20 -1.06 -44.37
CA GLU A 506 13.80 -1.50 -45.71
C GLU A 506 14.01 -0.39 -46.74
N ALA A 507 13.51 0.83 -46.46
CA ALA A 507 13.74 2.00 -47.30
C ALA A 507 15.22 2.40 -47.38
N GLY A 508 15.99 2.24 -46.29
CA GLY A 508 17.43 2.45 -46.27
C GLY A 508 18.15 1.51 -47.22
N ARG A 509 17.92 0.19 -47.11
CA ARG A 509 18.45 -0.84 -48.01
C ARG A 509 18.07 -0.59 -49.47
N GLN A 510 16.83 -0.16 -49.74
CA GLN A 510 16.38 0.19 -51.09
C GLN A 510 17.04 1.46 -51.65
N LEU A 511 17.38 2.44 -50.80
CA LEU A 511 18.14 3.63 -51.21
C LEU A 511 19.62 3.30 -51.45
N GLU A 512 20.21 2.41 -50.65
CA GLU A 512 21.58 1.92 -50.78
C GLU A 512 21.75 1.13 -52.09
N GLN A 513 20.89 0.14 -52.35
CA GLN A 513 20.84 -0.59 -53.63
C GLN A 513 20.63 0.34 -54.84
N ARG A 514 19.86 1.42 -54.69
CA ARG A 514 19.68 2.43 -55.75
C ARG A 514 20.90 3.32 -55.93
N ALA A 515 21.66 3.59 -54.86
CA ALA A 515 22.93 4.32 -54.95
C ALA A 515 23.97 3.47 -55.68
N GLU A 516 24.13 2.19 -55.29
CA GLU A 516 24.99 1.21 -55.97
C GLU A 516 24.63 1.08 -57.46
N ALA A 517 23.34 0.95 -57.79
CA ALA A 517 22.89 0.89 -59.18
C ALA A 517 23.17 2.18 -59.96
N VAL A 518 23.08 3.35 -59.31
CA VAL A 518 23.43 4.64 -59.94
C VAL A 518 24.94 4.80 -60.12
N GLU A 519 25.78 4.26 -59.23
CA GLU A 519 27.23 4.22 -59.43
C GLU A 519 27.63 3.24 -60.54
N HIS A 520 27.00 2.07 -60.61
CA HIS A 520 27.20 1.11 -61.70
C HIS A 520 26.84 1.73 -63.07
N LEU A 521 25.65 2.35 -63.18
CA LEU A 521 25.22 3.05 -64.40
C LEU A 521 26.11 4.25 -64.77
N ARG A 522 26.72 4.92 -63.79
CA ARG A 522 27.75 5.96 -64.03
C ARG A 522 29.05 5.36 -64.56
N GLY A 523 29.43 4.17 -64.09
CA GLY A 523 30.54 3.39 -64.63
C GLY A 523 30.32 3.02 -66.10
N GLU A 524 29.17 2.40 -66.40
CA GLU A 524 28.80 2.05 -67.79
C GLU A 524 28.73 3.28 -68.71
N LEU A 525 28.25 4.43 -68.21
CA LEU A 525 28.27 5.69 -68.95
C LEU A 525 29.70 6.19 -69.21
N ALA A 526 30.59 6.13 -68.22
CA ALA A 526 31.98 6.55 -68.38
C ALA A 526 32.76 5.64 -69.36
N GLU A 527 32.49 4.33 -69.35
CA GLU A 527 33.02 3.38 -70.34
C GLU A 527 32.47 3.69 -71.74
N ARG A 528 31.17 3.99 -71.88
CA ARG A 528 30.55 4.37 -73.15
C ARG A 528 31.04 5.71 -73.69
N ASP A 529 31.28 6.70 -72.83
CA ASP A 529 31.88 7.98 -73.24
C ASP A 529 33.33 7.79 -73.71
N ALA A 530 34.09 6.87 -73.07
CA ALA A 530 35.44 6.50 -73.52
C ALA A 530 35.42 5.76 -74.87
N GLU A 531 34.50 4.81 -75.06
CA GLU A 531 34.26 4.09 -76.33
C GLU A 531 33.86 5.06 -77.45
N ILE A 532 32.98 6.04 -77.17
CA ILE A 532 32.59 7.10 -78.09
C ILE A 532 33.77 8.00 -78.46
N GLU A 533 34.64 8.34 -77.51
CA GLU A 533 35.86 9.13 -77.77
C GLU A 533 36.91 8.36 -78.57
N GLU A 534 37.03 7.04 -78.38
CA GLU A 534 37.88 6.19 -79.22
C GLU A 534 37.35 6.09 -80.65
N VAL A 535 36.04 5.86 -80.82
CA VAL A 535 35.37 5.87 -82.14
C VAL A 535 35.50 7.23 -82.82
N ARG A 536 35.42 8.35 -82.08
CA ARG A 536 35.66 9.70 -82.62
C ARG A 536 37.11 9.88 -83.11
N ARG A 537 38.10 9.36 -82.37
CA ARG A 537 39.52 9.40 -82.80
C ARG A 537 39.76 8.54 -84.03
N ALA A 538 39.20 7.32 -84.08
CA ALA A 538 39.28 6.45 -85.25
C ALA A 538 38.61 7.08 -86.48
N ALA A 539 37.43 7.70 -86.32
CA ALA A 539 36.74 8.42 -87.38
C ALA A 539 37.51 9.67 -87.86
N ALA A 540 38.21 10.37 -86.96
CA ALA A 540 39.09 11.49 -87.32
C ALA A 540 40.34 11.02 -88.08
N ALA A 541 40.96 9.92 -87.63
CA ALA A 541 42.10 9.32 -88.31
C ALA A 541 41.75 8.84 -89.73
N HIS A 542 40.65 8.11 -89.90
CA HIS A 542 40.18 7.70 -91.23
C HIS A 542 39.76 8.88 -92.12
N ARG A 543 39.25 9.99 -91.56
CA ARG A 543 39.02 11.21 -92.36
C ARG A 543 40.32 11.78 -92.90
N ALA A 544 41.32 11.98 -92.04
CA ALA A 544 42.65 12.45 -92.46
C ALA A 544 43.32 11.50 -93.47
N GLU A 545 43.13 10.19 -93.31
CA GLU A 545 43.56 9.17 -94.29
C GLU A 545 42.84 9.33 -95.65
N THR A 546 41.51 9.51 -95.66
CA THR A 546 40.79 9.75 -96.92
C THR A 546 41.08 11.12 -97.57
N GLU A 547 41.41 12.14 -96.78
CA GLU A 547 41.85 13.45 -97.29
C GLU A 547 43.26 13.36 -97.89
N ARG A 548 44.16 12.63 -97.24
CA ARG A 548 45.49 12.31 -97.78
C ARG A 548 45.40 11.50 -99.07
N LEU A 549 44.61 10.41 -99.10
CA LEU A 549 44.43 9.59 -100.30
C LEU A 549 43.78 10.38 -101.45
N ARG A 550 42.90 11.35 -101.15
CA ARG A 550 42.38 12.29 -102.16
C ARG A 550 43.49 13.18 -102.72
N ALA A 551 44.34 13.77 -101.89
CA ALA A 551 45.46 14.58 -102.35
C ALA A 551 46.47 13.77 -103.18
N GLU A 552 46.81 12.55 -102.76
CA GLU A 552 47.67 11.62 -103.52
C GLU A 552 47.03 11.21 -104.86
N HIS A 553 45.70 11.04 -104.92
CA HIS A 553 44.97 10.82 -106.18
C HIS A 553 44.89 12.07 -107.07
N GLU A 554 44.74 13.27 -106.49
CA GLU A 554 44.64 14.53 -107.23
C GLU A 554 45.98 14.90 -107.88
N GLU A 555 47.09 14.76 -107.14
CA GLU A 555 48.46 14.88 -107.66
C GLU A 555 48.79 13.80 -108.70
N ALA A 556 48.22 12.59 -108.59
CA ALA A 556 48.36 11.56 -109.61
C ALA A 556 47.55 11.87 -110.89
N VAL A 557 46.37 12.48 -110.76
CA VAL A 557 45.55 12.94 -111.89
C VAL A 557 46.19 14.15 -112.58
N GLU A 558 46.82 15.06 -111.83
CA GLU A 558 47.59 16.17 -112.38
C GLU A 558 48.81 15.66 -113.17
N ARG A 559 49.63 14.79 -112.58
CA ARG A 559 50.74 14.13 -113.29
C ARG A 559 50.30 13.38 -114.56
N LEU A 560 49.15 12.70 -114.54
CA LEU A 560 48.58 12.02 -115.72
C LEU A 560 48.03 12.99 -116.78
N ARG A 561 47.63 14.22 -116.41
CA ARG A 561 47.26 15.28 -117.36
C ARG A 561 48.49 15.87 -118.03
N ASP A 562 49.56 16.13 -117.27
CA ASP A 562 50.82 16.61 -117.82
C ASP A 562 51.44 15.56 -118.77
N GLU A 563 51.46 14.30 -118.36
CA GLU A 563 51.86 13.16 -119.18
C GLU A 563 50.99 12.94 -120.44
N LEU A 564 49.75 13.45 -120.45
CA LEU A 564 48.90 13.47 -121.66
C LEU A 564 49.19 14.70 -122.52
N SER A 565 49.38 15.88 -121.92
CA SER A 565 49.74 17.11 -122.62
C SER A 565 51.07 16.99 -123.36
N ASP A 566 52.09 16.40 -122.72
CA ASP A 566 53.39 16.14 -123.35
C ASP A 566 53.28 15.12 -124.49
N ARG A 567 52.43 14.09 -124.35
CA ARG A 567 52.17 13.13 -125.43
C ARG A 567 51.38 13.75 -126.58
N GLU A 568 50.42 14.64 -126.31
CA GLU A 568 49.70 15.38 -127.35
C GLU A 568 50.63 16.36 -128.08
N ALA A 569 51.50 17.07 -127.37
CA ALA A 569 52.53 17.94 -127.95
C ALA A 569 53.52 17.13 -128.83
N ALA A 570 53.98 15.97 -128.36
CA ALA A 570 54.83 15.07 -129.13
C ALA A 570 54.13 14.50 -130.38
N LEU A 571 52.83 14.17 -130.27
CA LEU A 571 52.02 13.73 -131.41
C LEU A 571 51.77 14.85 -132.43
N VAL A 572 51.64 16.11 -131.99
CA VAL A 572 51.58 17.28 -132.88
C VAL A 572 52.92 17.46 -133.60
N ALA A 573 54.05 17.43 -132.87
CA ALA A 573 55.39 17.56 -133.44
C ALA A 573 55.69 16.49 -134.51
N ALA A 574 55.47 15.21 -134.17
CA ALA A 574 55.64 14.10 -135.11
C ALA A 574 54.70 14.18 -136.34
N ARG A 575 53.53 14.82 -136.20
CA ARG A 575 52.58 15.03 -137.29
C ARG A 575 52.97 16.19 -138.21
N SER A 576 53.67 17.22 -137.71
CA SER A 576 54.35 18.21 -138.55
C SER A 576 55.51 17.58 -139.33
N GLU A 577 56.42 16.85 -138.68
CA GLU A 577 57.55 16.18 -139.35
C GLU A 577 57.08 15.23 -140.45
N ALA A 578 56.04 14.42 -140.18
CA ALA A 578 55.44 13.54 -141.17
C ALA A 578 54.73 14.29 -142.33
N SER A 579 54.32 15.55 -142.13
CA SER A 579 53.75 16.40 -143.17
C SER A 579 54.84 16.99 -144.08
N GLU A 580 55.96 17.42 -143.50
CA GLU A 580 57.11 17.93 -144.23
C GLU A 580 57.79 16.81 -145.05
N GLN A 581 58.02 15.64 -144.45
CA GLN A 581 58.57 14.47 -145.15
C GLN A 581 57.70 14.02 -146.34
N ARG A 582 56.37 14.10 -146.23
CA ARG A 582 55.45 13.83 -147.36
C ARG A 582 55.55 14.89 -148.46
N SER A 583 55.75 16.15 -148.09
CA SER A 583 55.90 17.27 -149.03
C SER A 583 57.24 17.22 -149.78
N GLU A 584 58.30 16.75 -149.13
CA GLU A 584 59.61 16.49 -149.73
C GLU A 584 59.55 15.29 -150.69
N ALA A 585 58.92 14.18 -150.26
CA ALA A 585 58.71 13.00 -151.09
C ALA A 585 57.85 13.28 -152.34
N GLY A 586 56.84 14.15 -152.23
CA GLY A 586 56.02 14.60 -153.36
C GLY A 586 56.87 15.25 -154.46
N ARG A 587 57.68 16.25 -154.12
CA ARG A 587 58.58 16.94 -155.06
C ARG A 587 59.59 15.99 -155.73
N GLN A 588 60.09 15.00 -154.99
CA GLN A 588 61.00 13.98 -155.53
C GLN A 588 60.32 12.96 -156.46
N LEU A 589 59.01 12.71 -156.29
CA LEU A 589 58.24 11.86 -157.20
C LEU A 589 57.84 12.61 -158.48
N GLU A 590 57.54 13.90 -158.39
CA GLU A 590 57.17 14.74 -159.53
C GLU A 590 58.34 14.92 -160.51
N GLN A 591 59.54 15.26 -160.00
CA GLN A 591 60.79 15.28 -160.80
C GLN A 591 61.14 13.91 -161.42
N ARG A 592 60.73 12.81 -160.79
CA ARG A 592 60.92 11.46 -161.35
C ARG A 592 59.86 11.12 -162.41
N ALA A 593 58.66 11.70 -162.33
CA ALA A 593 57.63 11.53 -163.35
C ALA A 593 58.04 12.19 -164.67
N GLU A 594 58.58 13.41 -164.63
CA GLU A 594 59.10 14.14 -165.81
C GLU A 594 60.22 13.33 -166.51
N VAL A 595 61.18 12.81 -165.73
CA VAL A 595 62.27 11.95 -166.27
C VAL A 595 61.72 10.64 -166.86
N ILE A 596 60.69 10.04 -166.25
CA ILE A 596 60.04 8.83 -166.78
C ILE A 596 59.25 9.12 -168.07
N GLU A 597 58.66 10.31 -168.23
CA GLU A 597 57.98 10.70 -169.46
C GLU A 597 58.98 10.97 -170.60
N HIS A 598 60.09 11.66 -170.31
CA HIS A 598 61.19 11.85 -171.27
C HIS A 598 61.76 10.52 -171.77
N LEU A 599 62.06 9.58 -170.85
CA LEU A 599 62.59 8.25 -171.20
C LEU A 599 61.56 7.37 -171.94
N ARG A 600 60.26 7.61 -171.75
CA ARG A 600 59.20 6.94 -172.54
C ARG A 600 59.13 7.44 -173.97
N GLY A 601 59.44 8.72 -174.22
CA GLY A 601 59.63 9.25 -175.57
C GLY A 601 60.78 8.55 -176.29
N GLU A 602 61.97 8.55 -175.68
CA GLU A 602 63.16 7.90 -176.27
C GLU A 602 62.99 6.38 -176.49
N LEU A 603 62.20 5.70 -175.64
CA LEU A 603 61.86 4.30 -175.83
C LEU A 603 60.87 4.06 -176.99
N ALA A 604 59.91 4.95 -177.23
CA ALA A 604 58.95 4.81 -178.33
C ALA A 604 59.62 4.98 -179.71
N ASP A 605 60.58 5.91 -179.81
CA ASP A 605 61.42 6.07 -181.00
C ASP A 605 62.31 4.83 -181.20
N ARG A 606 62.92 4.31 -180.12
CA ARG A 606 63.75 3.10 -180.14
C ARG A 606 63.00 1.83 -180.53
N ASP A 607 61.80 1.61 -180.00
CA ASP A 607 60.98 0.45 -180.39
C ASP A 607 60.57 0.53 -181.86
N SER A 608 60.39 1.75 -182.41
CA SER A 608 60.14 1.96 -183.84
C SER A 608 61.36 1.60 -184.70
N GLU A 609 62.57 2.03 -184.32
CA GLU A 609 63.84 1.60 -184.97
C GLU A 609 64.01 0.07 -184.93
N ILE A 610 63.70 -0.53 -183.78
CA ILE A 610 63.86 -1.98 -183.53
C ILE A 610 62.89 -2.81 -184.37
N ASP A 611 61.64 -2.38 -184.55
CA ASP A 611 60.65 -3.12 -185.32
C ASP A 611 60.88 -3.05 -186.84
N GLU A 612 61.47 -1.98 -187.37
CA GLU A 612 61.97 -1.99 -188.76
C GLU A 612 63.17 -2.94 -188.93
N ALA A 613 64.13 -2.92 -188.00
CA ALA A 613 65.26 -3.85 -188.00
C ALA A 613 64.81 -5.33 -187.90
N ARG A 614 63.77 -5.62 -187.11
CA ARG A 614 63.15 -6.95 -187.01
C ARG A 614 62.49 -7.40 -188.32
N ARG A 615 61.81 -6.51 -189.04
CA ARG A 615 61.22 -6.82 -190.37
C ARG A 615 62.30 -7.17 -191.39
N ALA A 616 63.40 -6.42 -191.43
CA ALA A 616 64.55 -6.72 -192.29
C ALA A 616 65.21 -8.07 -191.92
N ALA A 617 65.40 -8.35 -190.62
CA ALA A 617 65.97 -9.60 -190.15
C ALA A 617 65.06 -10.83 -190.40
N ALA A 618 63.73 -10.66 -190.40
CA ALA A 618 62.79 -11.73 -190.73
C ALA A 618 62.84 -12.12 -192.21
N ALA A 619 62.97 -11.15 -193.12
CA ALA A 619 63.07 -11.40 -194.56
C ALA A 619 64.29 -12.29 -194.92
N HIS A 620 65.48 -11.95 -194.42
CA HIS A 620 66.69 -12.75 -194.68
C HIS A 620 66.69 -14.14 -194.00
N ARG A 621 65.86 -14.38 -192.98
CA ARG A 621 65.68 -15.72 -192.40
C ARG A 621 64.83 -16.61 -193.31
N ALA A 622 63.72 -16.10 -193.84
CA ALA A 622 62.91 -16.84 -194.83
C ALA A 622 63.72 -17.20 -196.10
N GLU A 623 64.61 -16.30 -196.53
CA GLU A 623 65.54 -16.51 -197.64
C GLU A 623 66.58 -17.63 -197.35
N THR A 624 67.11 -17.69 -196.13
CA THR A 624 68.14 -18.69 -195.75
C THR A 624 67.58 -20.05 -195.35
N GLU A 625 66.35 -20.13 -194.87
CA GLU A 625 65.65 -21.41 -194.64
C GLU A 625 65.24 -22.08 -195.96
N ARG A 626 64.77 -21.30 -196.94
CA ARG A 626 64.43 -21.81 -198.28
C ARG A 626 65.63 -22.44 -198.99
N LEU A 627 66.78 -21.76 -198.98
CA LEU A 627 68.02 -22.26 -199.58
C LEU A 627 68.58 -23.51 -198.87
N ARG A 628 68.18 -23.78 -197.62
CA ARG A 628 68.52 -25.06 -196.94
C ARG A 628 67.64 -26.20 -197.43
N ALA A 629 66.32 -26.02 -197.47
CA ALA A 629 65.40 -27.04 -197.93
C ALA A 629 65.73 -27.53 -199.36
N GLU A 630 66.00 -26.59 -200.28
CA GLU A 630 66.37 -26.90 -201.68
C GLU A 630 67.73 -27.65 -201.78
N HIS A 631 68.64 -27.49 -200.81
CA HIS A 631 69.90 -28.24 -200.73
C HIS A 631 69.76 -29.62 -200.07
N GLU A 632 68.90 -29.75 -199.06
CA GLU A 632 68.70 -30.99 -198.30
C GLU A 632 67.98 -32.04 -199.16
N GLU A 633 66.94 -31.63 -199.90
CA GLU A 633 66.22 -32.44 -200.88
C GLU A 633 67.11 -32.89 -202.07
N ALA A 634 68.22 -32.20 -202.33
CA ALA A 634 69.21 -32.59 -203.34
C ALA A 634 70.24 -33.62 -202.82
N VAL A 635 70.50 -33.63 -201.50
CA VAL A 635 71.41 -34.61 -200.86
C VAL A 635 70.71 -35.95 -200.64
N GLU A 636 69.41 -35.93 -200.33
CA GLU A 636 68.62 -37.15 -200.14
C GLU A 636 68.48 -37.94 -201.46
N ARG A 637 68.05 -37.28 -202.55
CA ARG A 637 67.97 -37.88 -203.90
C ARG A 637 69.30 -38.43 -204.44
N LEU A 638 70.45 -37.93 -203.99
CA LEU A 638 71.76 -38.45 -204.37
C LEU A 638 72.23 -39.64 -203.51
N ARG A 639 71.60 -39.90 -202.36
CA ARG A 639 71.83 -41.11 -201.56
C ARG A 639 71.04 -42.29 -202.08
N ASP A 640 69.76 -42.09 -202.40
CA ASP A 640 68.83 -43.16 -202.76
C ASP A 640 69.29 -43.94 -204.01
N GLU A 641 69.56 -43.26 -205.13
CA GLU A 641 69.95 -43.94 -206.37
C GLU A 641 71.44 -44.33 -206.46
N LEU A 642 72.23 -44.01 -205.41
CA LEU A 642 73.51 -44.68 -205.15
C LEU A 642 73.27 -46.04 -204.48
N SER A 643 72.34 -46.11 -203.51
CA SER A 643 71.91 -47.37 -202.89
C SER A 643 71.34 -48.35 -203.94
N ASP A 644 70.51 -47.88 -204.88
CA ASP A 644 70.00 -48.74 -205.96
C ASP A 644 71.09 -49.27 -206.90
N ARG A 645 72.13 -48.47 -207.18
CA ARG A 645 73.30 -48.93 -207.94
C ARG A 645 74.12 -49.97 -207.18
N GLU A 646 74.28 -49.81 -205.87
CA GLU A 646 74.98 -50.79 -205.04
C GLU A 646 74.17 -52.09 -204.91
N ALA A 647 72.84 -52.01 -204.74
CA ALA A 647 71.96 -53.17 -204.75
C ALA A 647 72.04 -53.96 -206.08
N ALA A 648 72.00 -53.26 -207.22
CA ALA A 648 72.16 -53.88 -208.54
C ALA A 648 73.54 -54.53 -208.74
N LEU A 649 74.62 -53.92 -208.23
CA LEU A 649 75.97 -54.49 -208.26
C LEU A 649 76.12 -55.72 -207.35
N VAL A 650 75.39 -55.78 -206.22
CA VAL A 650 75.35 -56.98 -205.37
C VAL A 650 74.58 -58.10 -206.07
N ALA A 651 73.43 -57.82 -206.69
CA ALA A 651 72.67 -58.81 -207.46
C ALA A 651 73.50 -59.41 -208.61
N ALA A 652 74.12 -58.58 -209.45
CA ALA A 652 74.99 -59.02 -210.54
C ALA A 652 76.21 -59.84 -210.05
N ARG A 653 76.64 -59.64 -208.79
CA ARG A 653 77.73 -60.39 -208.16
C ARG A 653 77.28 -61.72 -207.55
N SER A 654 76.00 -61.85 -207.17
CA SER A 654 75.40 -63.11 -206.74
C SER A 654 75.19 -64.06 -207.92
N GLU A 655 74.55 -63.63 -209.02
CA GLU A 655 74.38 -64.46 -210.24
C GLU A 655 75.72 -64.92 -210.82
N ALA A 656 76.73 -64.04 -210.85
CA ALA A 656 78.08 -64.38 -211.32
C ALA A 656 78.85 -65.33 -210.38
N SER A 657 78.34 -65.58 -209.16
CA SER A 657 78.83 -66.62 -208.25
C SER A 657 78.03 -67.92 -208.39
N GLU A 658 76.72 -67.82 -208.64
CA GLU A 658 75.78 -68.94 -208.73
C GLU A 658 76.01 -69.74 -210.02
N GLN A 659 76.10 -69.09 -211.19
CA GLN A 659 76.47 -69.78 -212.43
C GLN A 659 77.92 -70.28 -212.44
N ARG A 660 78.79 -69.76 -211.57
CA ARG A 660 80.14 -70.31 -211.31
C ARG A 660 80.08 -71.56 -210.43
N SER A 661 79.11 -71.66 -209.54
CA SER A 661 78.77 -72.90 -208.82
C SER A 661 78.27 -73.96 -209.81
N ASP A 662 77.36 -73.61 -210.71
CA ASP A 662 76.85 -74.55 -211.73
C ASP A 662 77.96 -75.03 -212.68
N ALA A 663 78.87 -74.14 -213.08
CA ALA A 663 80.06 -74.48 -213.86
C ALA A 663 81.10 -75.33 -213.10
N LEU A 664 80.95 -75.51 -211.79
CA LEU A 664 81.70 -76.47 -210.97
C LEU A 664 80.89 -77.76 -210.76
N ALA A 665 79.60 -77.68 -210.45
CA ALA A 665 78.71 -78.83 -210.25
C ALA A 665 78.61 -79.70 -211.52
N ALA A 666 78.36 -79.11 -212.69
CA ALA A 666 78.37 -79.82 -213.97
C ALA A 666 79.75 -80.42 -214.30
N ARG A 667 80.83 -79.81 -213.81
CA ARG A 667 82.21 -80.27 -213.99
C ARG A 667 82.60 -81.39 -213.02
N GLN A 668 81.88 -81.52 -211.89
CA GLN A 668 81.95 -82.69 -210.99
C GLN A 668 81.07 -83.85 -211.49
N ALA A 669 79.90 -83.57 -212.08
CA ALA A 669 79.08 -84.58 -212.78
C ALA A 669 79.84 -85.21 -213.99
N ALA A 670 80.66 -84.42 -214.67
CA ALA A 670 81.63 -84.88 -215.68
C ALA A 670 82.83 -85.67 -215.11
N GLY A 671 82.93 -85.77 -213.77
CA GLY A 671 83.85 -86.66 -213.06
C GLY A 671 83.17 -87.98 -212.66
N GLU A 672 81.94 -87.94 -212.17
CA GLU A 672 81.23 -89.13 -211.65
C GLU A 672 80.76 -90.06 -212.78
N THR A 673 80.15 -89.53 -213.85
CA THR A 673 79.84 -90.32 -215.06
C THR A 673 81.10 -90.84 -215.77
N ARG A 674 82.24 -90.15 -215.58
CA ARG A 674 83.56 -90.60 -216.05
C ARG A 674 84.17 -91.70 -215.17
N ALA A 675 83.73 -91.83 -213.91
CA ALA A 675 84.05 -92.96 -213.04
C ALA A 675 83.17 -94.19 -213.34
N GLU A 676 81.89 -94.01 -213.69
CA GLU A 676 81.05 -95.12 -214.18
C GLU A 676 81.54 -95.67 -215.53
N LEU A 677 82.05 -94.81 -216.41
CA LEU A 677 82.78 -95.22 -217.62
C LEU A 677 83.98 -96.14 -217.33
N LEU A 678 84.64 -95.99 -216.17
CA LEU A 678 85.75 -96.88 -215.77
C LEU A 678 85.24 -98.21 -215.21
N LYS A 679 84.16 -98.22 -214.40
CA LYS A 679 83.55 -99.47 -213.94
C LYS A 679 83.03 -100.33 -215.09
N VAL A 680 82.30 -99.75 -216.04
CA VAL A 680 81.77 -100.52 -217.19
C VAL A 680 82.88 -100.91 -218.18
N SER A 681 83.95 -100.10 -218.29
CA SER A 681 85.16 -100.46 -219.03
C SER A 681 85.82 -101.72 -218.46
N ASP A 682 86.03 -101.77 -217.15
CA ASP A 682 86.75 -102.88 -216.53
C ASP A 682 85.89 -104.15 -216.40
N GLU A 683 84.57 -104.03 -216.22
CA GLU A 683 83.65 -105.18 -216.15
C GLU A 683 83.44 -105.91 -217.49
N LEU A 684 83.58 -105.23 -218.65
CA LEU A 684 83.43 -105.89 -219.96
C LEU A 684 84.71 -105.93 -220.82
N SER A 685 85.79 -105.26 -220.42
CA SER A 685 87.15 -105.65 -220.87
C SER A 685 87.52 -107.03 -220.31
N ALA A 686 86.96 -107.44 -219.16
CA ALA A 686 86.99 -108.82 -218.67
C ALA A 686 86.29 -109.83 -219.61
N ALA A 687 85.53 -109.37 -220.61
CA ALA A 687 85.00 -110.21 -221.70
C ALA A 687 85.83 -110.14 -223.00
N ARG A 688 86.79 -109.19 -223.12
CA ARG A 688 87.71 -109.07 -224.28
C ARG A 688 89.13 -108.65 -223.92
N SER A 689 89.79 -109.45 -223.09
CA SER A 689 91.24 -109.70 -223.18
C SER A 689 91.64 -110.54 -224.42
N VAL A 690 90.93 -110.30 -225.52
CA VAL A 690 91.03 -110.80 -226.91
C VAL A 690 90.38 -109.67 -227.74
N ASN A 691 91.08 -108.70 -228.33
CA ASN A 691 92.41 -108.64 -228.98
C ASN A 691 92.95 -107.19 -228.85
N VAL A 692 94.23 -106.82 -229.00
CA VAL A 692 95.41 -107.41 -229.68
C VAL A 692 95.31 -107.45 -231.22
N SER A 693 95.36 -106.30 -231.91
CA SER A 693 95.96 -106.08 -233.26
C SER A 693 95.57 -104.71 -233.85
N LEU A 694 96.47 -104.09 -234.64
CA LEU A 694 96.27 -102.87 -235.49
C LEU A 694 95.89 -101.56 -234.75
N ILE A 695 96.20 -100.34 -235.23
CA ILE A 695 97.22 -99.79 -236.17
C ILE A 695 97.40 -98.30 -235.74
N ALA A 696 98.54 -97.59 -235.75
CA ALA A 696 99.71 -97.55 -236.64
C ALA A 696 99.49 -96.86 -238.01
N SER A 697 98.79 -95.71 -238.00
CA SER A 697 98.61 -94.69 -239.08
C SER A 697 97.85 -93.48 -238.50
N LEU A 698 97.96 -92.20 -238.88
CA LEU A 698 98.87 -91.29 -239.63
C LEU A 698 98.61 -89.86 -239.03
N ALA A 699 99.41 -88.79 -239.02
CA ALA A 699 100.65 -88.29 -239.64
C ALA A 699 100.43 -87.04 -240.53
N TRP A 700 101.36 -86.06 -240.41
CA TRP A 700 101.76 -85.01 -241.40
C TRP A 700 101.03 -83.63 -241.51
N GLU A 701 101.83 -82.58 -241.84
CA GLU A 701 101.52 -81.20 -242.37
C GLU A 701 100.67 -80.18 -241.53
N ALA A 702 100.79 -78.83 -241.55
CA ALA A 702 101.76 -77.78 -242.04
C ALA A 702 101.41 -76.39 -241.35
N ALA A 703 102.30 -75.45 -240.92
CA ALA A 703 103.07 -74.32 -241.56
C ALA A 703 102.28 -73.07 -242.08
N ALA A 704 102.71 -71.77 -242.06
CA ALA A 704 103.74 -70.95 -241.32
C ALA A 704 103.66 -69.39 -241.65
N LEU A 705 104.48 -68.51 -241.00
CA LEU A 705 104.86 -67.07 -241.30
C LEU A 705 103.88 -65.89 -240.97
N GLY A 706 104.26 -64.59 -240.72
CA GLY A 706 105.53 -63.89 -240.34
C GLY A 706 105.70 -62.35 -240.70
N ARG A 707 106.41 -61.53 -239.86
CA ARG A 707 107.11 -60.17 -240.08
C ARG A 707 106.30 -58.86 -240.43
N SER A 708 106.85 -57.60 -240.43
CA SER A 708 107.82 -56.81 -239.57
C SER A 708 107.93 -55.28 -239.96
N ASP A 709 108.53 -54.43 -239.09
CA ASP A 709 109.20 -53.09 -239.28
C ASP A 709 108.45 -51.78 -239.73
N GLY A 710 109.06 -50.57 -239.53
CA GLY A 710 108.64 -49.28 -240.17
C GLY A 710 109.19 -47.93 -239.64
N LEU A 711 109.37 -46.90 -240.50
CA LEU A 711 109.92 -45.54 -240.21
C LEU A 711 109.35 -44.40 -241.13
N ALA A 712 109.48 -43.13 -240.69
CA ALA A 712 109.78 -41.89 -241.48
C ALA A 712 108.73 -40.78 -241.88
N ARG A 713 109.14 -39.51 -241.60
CA ARG A 713 109.11 -38.23 -242.39
C ARG A 713 107.83 -37.56 -242.97
N ARG A 714 107.76 -36.23 -242.67
CA ARG A 714 107.52 -35.03 -243.55
C ARG A 714 106.12 -34.37 -243.77
N GLU A 715 106.15 -33.04 -243.58
CA GLU A 715 105.59 -31.93 -244.41
C GLU A 715 104.11 -31.45 -244.41
N ARG A 716 104.01 -30.12 -244.60
CA ARG A 716 103.00 -29.26 -245.28
C ARG A 716 101.49 -29.53 -245.16
N SER A 717 100.83 -28.53 -244.58
CA SER A 717 99.77 -27.70 -245.20
C SER A 717 98.70 -28.32 -246.11
N ARG A 718 97.45 -28.22 -245.62
CA ARG A 718 96.22 -27.84 -246.36
C ARG A 718 95.68 -28.84 -247.40
N TRP A 719 94.35 -28.99 -247.41
CA TRP A 719 93.59 -30.01 -248.13
C TRP A 719 93.90 -31.41 -247.59
N SER A 720 93.16 -31.88 -246.57
CA SER A 720 91.77 -32.37 -246.67
C SER A 720 91.68 -33.66 -247.49
N PHE A 721 90.67 -34.50 -247.18
CA PHE A 721 90.31 -35.69 -247.97
C PHE A 721 91.51 -36.67 -248.18
N ILE A 722 91.47 -37.84 -247.58
CA ILE A 722 90.39 -38.78 -247.85
C ILE A 722 89.86 -39.34 -246.52
N TRP A 723 88.69 -38.92 -246.04
CA TRP A 723 87.35 -39.03 -246.65
C TRP A 723 86.98 -40.48 -246.87
N ARG A 724 86.15 -41.02 -245.96
CA ARG A 724 85.37 -42.25 -246.18
C ARG A 724 86.27 -43.50 -246.25
N TRP A 725 85.65 -44.67 -246.03
CA TRP A 725 86.32 -45.97 -245.95
C TRP A 725 87.33 -46.10 -244.77
N LEU A 726 87.31 -47.16 -243.96
CA LEU A 726 86.41 -48.32 -243.93
C LEU A 726 85.39 -48.15 -242.77
N ARG A 727 84.09 -48.41 -242.96
CA ARG A 727 83.45 -49.70 -243.32
C ARG A 727 83.72 -50.77 -242.27
N ARG A 728 82.66 -51.26 -241.64
CA ARG A 728 82.67 -52.25 -240.54
C ARG A 728 83.26 -51.65 -239.25
N SER A 729 82.80 -52.08 -238.07
CA SER A 729 81.78 -53.12 -237.81
C SER A 729 80.54 -52.49 -237.21
#